data_AF-A0AAN6M4L3-F1
#
_entry.id   AF-A0AAN6M4L3-F1
#
_cell.length_a   1.000
_cell.length_b   1.000
_cell.length_c   1.000
_cell.angle_alpha   90.00
_cell.angle_beta   90.00
_cell.angle_gamma   90.00
#
_symmetry.space_group_name_H-M   'P 1'
#
loop_
_entity.id
_entity.type
_entity.pdbx_description
1 polymer ?
#
loop_
_entity_poly.entity_id
_entity_poly.type
_entity_poly.pdbx_seq_one_letter_code
_entity_poly.pdbx_strand_id
1 'polypeptide(L)'
;MAVSNMSSVIDIEKSTGDDQHFFSNDSVESFSWSNVSVTVKDRHTKQPLNILSNVNGIVKAGEMLALMGPSGSGKTTLLNVLAHRAASLGASVQGQTYVNGSPSNLKDFRKLASFVEQEDALVGSLTVRETLSFAARLALPRSVSKTERIARINSLLESFGLQQQADTLIGTPIRKGVSGGQKRRVSVASQLITSPKLLFLDEPTSGLDSAASFEVINFVRNTAKKYKILVIASIHQPATTTFELFDHLLLLSRGSTTYNGRVSDVREYFAGIGYEMPTYINPAEYVIQLVNTDFAQDQGEATNRLGLLQETWRSSQQAEGLRSRIDRSSQSTAPLVLDHTHLSANPYLLPLTLMHRAFIKSYRDIVAYGLRIAMYVCLAIMMGTVWLRLSPTQSNITAFTNAIFFGGAFMSFMAVAYIPAYLEDLSLYTKERLNGLYGPTAFMLANFLIGIPYLFIITILFSVVAYWLGNFRPGAEAFWTWVMWLFLDLLAAESLVVLLSSLIPIFVVALAATAFANGLWIAIRQARRHLATPFDASHQKEYAFEMAASSIRFGPGCTKEVGMDFTNMGAKRVMVVTDANVRKLDAMKQVVEGLEREGIQYEVYDGVRVEPKDDSVKAAIEVSKRYKPDAFLAVGGGSVIDTAKLMNLYTTFPEADFLDFVNAPLGKGKPIPSKLFPLVAVPTTAGTGSETTGTAIFDLVSKRAKTGIAHRNMKPTLGIVDPLNTRTMPSAVHASSGLDVLCHSLESWTAIPYNERTPRPSNPIQRPAYQGANPISDIFSLQALKDTVKYLPRAVKDPEDHEAQSQMLLAATLAGVGFGNAGVHLCHGMSYPISGQNPGYKHAGYQVDHAIIPHGVSVAVTAPAVFKFTGASNPERHLQAAEAFGVDISNVKKESAGEVLGEALAEFLVKLGDQPRGLKQLGFGKEHIDGLVEGTIPQARVLMLAPNLETSNLDAEREQLRGLFEEALEY
;
A
#
# COMPACT_ATOMS: atom_id res chain seq x y z
N MET A 1 69.22 30.84 10.95
CA MET A 1 68.61 32.17 10.71
C MET A 1 67.56 32.41 11.79
N ALA A 2 67.71 33.52 12.50
CA ALA A 2 66.79 34.18 13.45
C ALA A 2 66.20 33.35 14.60
N VAL A 3 66.75 33.61 15.78
CA VAL A 3 66.27 33.30 17.13
C VAL A 3 65.08 34.20 17.49
N SER A 4 64.03 33.64 18.08
CA SER A 4 63.24 34.34 19.12
C SER A 4 62.58 33.32 20.05
N ASN A 5 63.23 33.09 21.18
CA ASN A 5 62.64 32.51 22.39
C ASN A 5 61.43 33.34 22.80
N MET A 6 60.23 32.77 22.74
CA MET A 6 59.12 33.17 23.59
C MET A 6 58.93 32.09 24.64
N SER A 7 59.59 32.30 25.77
CA SER A 7 59.25 31.67 27.04
C SER A 7 57.77 31.93 27.34
N SER A 8 56.91 30.96 27.07
CA SER A 8 55.60 30.94 27.71
C SER A 8 55.86 30.76 29.19
N VAL A 9 55.71 31.85 29.93
CA VAL A 9 55.63 31.85 31.39
C VAL A 9 54.71 30.71 31.79
N ILE A 10 55.31 29.64 32.34
CA ILE A 10 54.54 28.69 33.15
C ILE A 10 54.07 29.56 34.30
N ASP A 11 52.78 29.88 34.29
CA ASP A 11 52.14 30.60 35.37
C ASP A 11 52.12 29.65 36.57
N ILE A 12 53.13 29.76 37.44
CA ILE A 12 53.35 28.86 38.58
C ILE A 12 52.18 28.99 39.58
N GLU A 13 51.42 30.10 39.55
CA GLU A 13 50.20 30.27 40.35
C GLU A 13 49.01 29.42 39.85
N LYS A 14 49.00 28.97 38.59
CA LYS A 14 47.98 28.01 38.12
C LYS A 14 48.18 26.59 38.66
N SER A 15 49.31 26.31 39.32
CA SER A 15 49.61 24.99 39.86
C SER A 15 49.15 24.78 41.30
N THR A 16 48.50 25.78 41.92
CA THR A 16 48.04 25.70 43.31
C THR A 16 46.63 26.26 43.48
N GLY A 17 45.62 25.38 43.52
CA GLY A 17 44.43 25.59 44.36
C GLY A 17 43.10 26.00 43.71
N ASP A 18 43.05 26.46 42.46
CA ASP A 18 41.84 27.18 41.96
C ASP A 18 40.93 26.41 40.98
N ASP A 19 40.99 25.07 40.97
CA ASP A 19 40.10 24.20 40.17
C ASP A 19 38.60 24.23 40.62
N GLN A 20 38.25 25.04 41.63
CA GLN A 20 36.97 24.94 42.36
C GLN A 20 35.98 26.08 42.11
N HIS A 21 36.36 27.13 41.38
CA HIS A 21 35.56 28.35 41.20
C HIS A 21 34.22 28.16 40.44
N PHE A 22 34.03 27.02 39.77
CA PHE A 22 32.82 26.75 38.99
C PHE A 22 31.69 26.06 39.78
N PHE A 23 32.01 25.37 40.88
CA PHE A 23 30.99 24.78 41.74
C PHE A 23 30.41 25.80 42.72
N SER A 24 31.19 26.80 43.13
CA SER A 24 30.74 27.82 44.08
C SER A 24 29.54 28.59 43.52
N ASN A 25 28.50 28.65 44.33
CA ASN A 25 27.37 29.50 44.09
C ASN A 25 27.71 30.93 44.52
N ASP A 26 28.23 31.70 43.56
CA ASP A 26 28.55 33.12 43.74
C ASP A 26 27.47 34.06 43.18
N SER A 27 26.38 33.51 42.63
CA SER A 27 25.34 34.27 41.93
C SER A 27 23.97 34.25 42.61
N VAL A 28 23.64 33.21 43.38
CA VAL A 28 22.35 33.09 44.10
C VAL A 28 22.60 33.14 45.59
N GLU A 29 22.23 34.24 46.25
CA GLU A 29 22.38 34.44 47.68
C GLU A 29 21.16 33.94 48.48
N SER A 30 19.96 34.06 47.91
CA SER A 30 18.72 33.67 48.60
C SER A 30 17.61 33.26 47.64
N PHE A 31 16.75 32.36 48.13
CA PHE A 31 15.51 31.94 47.47
C PHE A 31 14.35 32.05 48.44
N SER A 32 13.32 32.80 48.08
CA SER A 32 12.16 33.06 48.93
C SER A 32 10.85 32.90 48.17
N TRP A 33 9.78 32.55 48.88
CA TRP A 33 8.43 32.45 48.33
C TRP A 33 7.42 33.07 49.27
N SER A 34 6.44 33.76 48.69
CA SER A 34 5.39 34.46 49.43
C SER A 34 4.00 34.00 48.99
N ASN A 35 3.14 33.72 49.97
CA ASN A 35 1.72 33.41 49.80
C ASN A 35 1.44 32.30 48.78
N VAL A 36 2.23 31.22 48.84
CA VAL A 36 2.04 30.08 47.95
C VAL A 36 0.79 29.30 48.35
N SER A 37 -0.20 29.29 47.47
CA SER A 37 -1.47 28.57 47.61
C SER A 37 -1.75 27.74 46.36
N VAL A 38 -2.26 26.51 46.54
CA VAL A 38 -2.56 25.59 45.44
C VAL A 38 -3.98 25.08 45.61
N THR A 39 -4.80 25.31 44.60
CA THR A 39 -6.21 24.87 44.58
C THR A 39 -6.40 23.86 43.46
N VAL A 40 -7.04 22.73 43.76
CA VAL A 40 -7.44 21.70 42.78
C VAL A 40 -8.94 21.53 42.79
N LYS A 41 -9.53 21.01 41.71
CA LYS A 41 -10.93 20.58 41.75
C LYS A 41 -11.03 19.21 42.41
N ASP A 42 -11.84 19.12 43.46
CA ASP A 42 -12.11 17.86 44.14
C ASP A 42 -12.72 16.83 43.16
N ARG A 43 -12.29 15.56 43.24
CA ARG A 43 -12.72 14.52 42.30
C ARG A 43 -14.21 14.17 42.46
N HIS A 44 -14.73 14.20 43.69
CA HIS A 44 -16.09 13.80 44.04
C HIS A 44 -17.04 14.99 44.05
N THR A 45 -16.68 16.08 44.72
CA THR A 45 -17.56 17.25 44.91
C THR A 45 -17.44 18.27 43.77
N LYS A 46 -16.40 18.18 42.93
CA LYS A 46 -16.04 19.16 41.87
C LYS A 46 -15.81 20.59 42.37
N GLN A 47 -15.87 20.82 43.69
CA GLN A 47 -15.60 22.09 44.33
C GLN A 47 -14.08 22.35 44.42
N PRO A 48 -13.66 23.63 44.51
CA PRO A 48 -12.25 23.97 44.72
C PRO A 48 -11.80 23.50 46.12
N LEU A 49 -10.74 22.67 46.14
CA LEU A 49 -10.07 22.18 47.34
C LEU A 49 -8.66 22.79 47.41
N ASN A 50 -8.37 23.50 48.50
CA ASN A 50 -7.05 24.07 48.75
C ASN A 50 -6.10 22.98 49.29
N ILE A 51 -5.11 22.60 48.50
CA ILE A 51 -4.04 21.67 48.88
C ILE A 51 -2.94 22.40 49.66
N LEU A 52 -2.66 23.66 49.33
CA LEU A 52 -1.74 24.53 50.06
C LEU A 52 -2.40 25.89 50.31
N SER A 53 -2.17 26.46 51.49
CA SER A 53 -2.76 27.74 51.90
C SER A 53 -1.70 28.68 52.50
N ASN A 54 -1.35 29.72 51.75
CA ASN A 54 -0.49 30.85 52.16
C ASN A 54 0.86 30.44 52.79
N VAL A 55 1.56 29.52 52.14
CA VAL A 55 2.88 29.07 52.62
C VAL A 55 3.95 30.09 52.27
N ASN A 56 4.80 30.43 53.23
CA ASN A 56 5.89 31.41 53.11
C ASN A 56 7.21 30.79 53.57
N GLY A 57 8.34 31.20 52.98
CA GLY A 57 9.66 30.77 53.41
C GLY A 57 10.81 31.43 52.67
N ILE A 58 12.01 31.28 53.22
CA ILE A 58 13.27 31.80 52.69
C ILE A 58 14.41 30.85 53.04
N VAL A 59 15.33 30.64 52.11
CA VAL A 59 16.56 29.83 52.27
C VAL A 59 17.73 30.64 51.72
N LYS A 60 18.87 30.63 52.39
CA LYS A 60 20.10 31.32 51.94
C LYS A 60 21.14 30.35 51.39
N ALA A 61 22.10 30.90 50.64
CA ALA A 61 23.22 30.16 50.08
C ALA A 61 23.97 29.35 51.15
N GLY A 62 24.07 28.03 50.94
CA GLY A 62 24.71 27.09 51.85
C GLY A 62 23.82 26.55 52.98
N GLU A 63 22.57 27.01 53.10
CA GLU A 63 21.60 26.49 54.06
C GLU A 63 20.79 25.30 53.49
N MET A 64 20.42 24.38 54.38
CA MET A 64 19.51 23.27 54.09
C MET A 64 18.19 23.41 54.83
N LEU A 65 17.08 23.39 54.07
CA LEU A 65 15.71 23.38 54.60
C LEU A 65 15.11 21.96 54.53
N ALA A 66 14.69 21.44 55.68
CA ALA A 66 13.85 20.25 55.79
C ALA A 66 12.37 20.62 55.65
N LEU A 67 11.70 20.04 54.67
CA LEU A 67 10.25 20.10 54.49
C LEU A 67 9.62 18.82 55.06
N MET A 68 8.95 18.94 56.21
CA MET A 68 8.39 17.80 56.95
C MET A 68 6.90 17.94 57.19
N GLY A 69 6.26 16.82 57.50
CA GLY A 69 4.84 16.75 57.82
C GLY A 69 4.24 15.37 57.53
N PRO A 70 3.01 15.10 58.03
CA PRO A 70 2.31 13.84 57.79
C PRO A 70 2.09 13.55 56.30
N SER A 71 1.74 12.31 55.96
CA SER A 71 1.29 11.96 54.61
C SER A 71 0.11 12.83 54.20
N GLY A 72 0.09 13.28 52.94
CA GLY A 72 -0.97 14.18 52.45
C GLY A 72 -0.90 15.63 52.93
N SER A 73 0.13 16.05 53.66
CA SER A 73 0.25 17.44 54.14
C SER A 73 0.60 18.49 53.08
N GLY A 74 0.92 18.08 51.85
CA GLY A 74 1.27 18.97 50.73
C GLY A 74 2.78 19.17 50.49
N LYS A 75 3.66 18.37 51.13
CA LYS A 75 5.13 18.47 50.97
C LYS A 75 5.58 18.43 49.50
N THR A 76 5.30 17.33 48.80
CA THR A 76 5.66 17.14 47.39
C THR A 76 4.99 18.18 46.49
N THR A 77 3.77 18.59 46.81
CA THR A 77 3.06 19.67 46.10
C THR A 77 3.81 20.99 46.22
N LEU A 78 4.25 21.37 47.42
CA LEU A 78 5.01 22.60 47.64
C LEU A 78 6.38 22.51 46.96
N LEU A 79 7.09 21.40 47.11
CA LEU A 79 8.39 21.18 46.50
C LEU A 79 8.33 21.31 44.97
N ASN A 80 7.31 20.73 44.34
CA ASN A 80 7.07 20.87 42.90
C ASN A 80 6.76 22.31 42.49
N VAL A 81 5.92 23.03 43.24
CA VAL A 81 5.62 24.44 42.97
C VAL A 81 6.88 25.31 43.05
N LEU A 82 7.69 25.13 44.10
CA LEU A 82 8.94 25.89 44.27
C LEU A 82 9.95 25.60 43.16
N ALA A 83 9.95 24.38 42.63
CA ALA A 83 10.78 24.00 41.49
C ALA A 83 10.19 24.41 40.12
N HIS A 84 9.09 25.17 40.10
CA HIS A 84 8.31 25.51 38.90
C HIS A 84 7.88 24.28 38.07
N ARG A 85 7.57 23.18 38.76
CA ARG A 85 6.98 21.94 38.22
C ARG A 85 5.46 21.94 38.48
N ALA A 86 4.73 21.11 37.75
CA ALA A 86 3.28 21.01 37.91
C ALA A 86 2.93 20.45 39.29
N ALA A 87 2.10 21.19 40.06
CA ALA A 87 1.68 20.79 41.41
C ALA A 87 0.72 19.58 41.40
N SER A 88 -0.21 19.58 40.43
CA SER A 88 -1.13 18.49 40.09
C SER A 88 -1.83 18.83 38.76
N LEU A 89 -2.42 17.83 38.08
CA LEU A 89 -3.21 18.03 36.87
C LEU A 89 -4.41 18.94 37.15
N GLY A 90 -4.47 20.09 36.48
CA GLY A 90 -5.56 21.06 36.63
C GLY A 90 -5.51 21.92 37.90
N ALA A 91 -4.37 21.96 38.59
CA ALA A 91 -4.17 22.83 39.75
C ALA A 91 -3.98 24.31 39.34
N SER A 92 -4.63 25.23 40.05
CA SER A 92 -4.33 26.66 40.00
C SER A 92 -3.36 27.02 41.13
N VAL A 93 -2.25 27.66 40.78
CA VAL A 93 -1.21 28.08 41.73
C VAL A 93 -1.27 29.60 41.89
N GLN A 94 -1.31 30.08 43.12
CA GLN A 94 -1.21 31.48 43.50
C GLN A 94 0.05 31.67 44.38
N GLY A 95 0.68 32.84 44.29
CA GLY A 95 1.93 33.14 45.01
C GLY A 95 3.09 33.43 44.06
N GLN A 96 4.16 34.00 44.62
CA GLN A 96 5.37 34.39 43.86
C GLN A 96 6.62 33.78 44.49
N THR A 97 7.56 33.38 43.64
CA THR A 97 8.90 32.93 43.98
C THR A 97 9.91 33.99 43.56
N TYR A 98 10.91 34.22 44.40
CA TYR A 98 11.95 35.23 44.19
C TYR A 98 13.32 34.58 44.33
N VAL A 99 14.21 34.87 43.38
CA VAL A 99 15.64 34.53 43.43
C VAL A 99 16.37 35.86 43.62
N ASN A 100 17.14 36.00 44.70
CA ASN A 100 17.78 37.26 45.10
C ASN A 100 16.83 38.48 45.10
N GLY A 101 15.58 38.28 45.52
CA GLY A 101 14.58 39.35 45.56
C GLY A 101 13.85 39.64 44.24
N SER A 102 14.33 39.14 43.10
CA SER A 102 13.70 39.33 41.80
C SER A 102 12.79 38.14 41.42
N PRO A 103 11.61 38.37 40.81
CA PRO A 103 10.79 37.30 40.26
C PRO A 103 11.53 36.53 39.16
N SER A 104 11.61 35.20 39.26
CA SER A 104 12.35 34.39 38.29
C SER A 104 11.49 33.90 37.12
N ASN A 105 11.96 34.10 35.89
CA ASN A 105 11.39 33.47 34.70
C ASN A 105 11.69 31.96 34.68
N LEU A 106 10.72 31.15 34.23
CA LEU A 106 10.82 29.69 34.16
C LEU A 106 12.07 29.19 33.40
N LYS A 107 12.46 29.87 32.31
CA LYS A 107 13.61 29.46 31.50
C LYS A 107 14.94 29.63 32.24
N ASP A 108 15.07 30.71 33.00
CA ASP A 108 16.29 31.04 33.72
C ASP A 108 16.38 30.25 35.02
N PHE A 109 15.24 30.07 35.70
CA PHE A 109 15.14 29.23 36.89
C PHE A 109 15.59 27.78 36.62
N ARG A 110 15.19 27.18 35.50
CA ARG A 110 15.60 25.81 35.12
C ARG A 110 17.11 25.64 34.88
N LYS A 111 17.85 26.72 34.62
CA LYS A 111 19.31 26.67 34.49
C LYS A 111 20.02 26.76 35.84
N LEU A 112 19.34 27.31 36.84
CA LEU A 112 19.87 27.52 38.20
C LEU A 112 19.50 26.39 39.15
N ALA A 113 18.35 25.76 38.93
CA ALA A 113 17.79 24.74 39.81
C ALA A 113 17.91 23.34 39.22
N SER A 114 18.21 22.36 40.08
CA SER A 114 18.08 20.94 39.79
C SER A 114 17.13 20.28 40.79
N PHE A 115 16.41 19.28 40.32
CA PHE A 115 15.45 18.53 41.14
C PHE A 115 15.75 17.04 41.07
N VAL A 116 15.89 16.41 42.23
CA VAL A 116 16.05 14.96 42.41
C VAL A 116 14.68 14.40 42.80
N GLU A 117 14.13 13.56 41.92
CA GLU A 117 12.83 12.91 42.12
C GLU A 117 12.93 11.77 43.15
N GLN A 118 11.79 11.39 43.73
CA GLN A 118 11.70 10.28 44.68
C GLN A 118 12.16 8.95 44.05
N GLU A 119 11.74 8.66 42.82
CA GLU A 119 12.17 7.46 42.09
C GLU A 119 13.41 7.73 41.23
N ASP A 120 14.43 6.88 41.40
CA ASP A 120 15.68 6.99 40.64
C ASP A 120 15.55 6.37 39.24
N ALA A 121 15.05 7.16 38.28
CA ALA A 121 15.18 6.88 36.85
C ALA A 121 16.63 7.09 36.40
N LEU A 122 17.40 6.00 36.34
CA LEU A 122 18.78 5.92 35.85
C LEU A 122 18.87 4.78 34.83
N VAL A 123 19.76 4.91 33.83
CA VAL A 123 19.97 3.86 32.82
C VAL A 123 20.74 2.70 33.44
N GLY A 124 20.09 1.55 33.61
CA GLY A 124 20.67 0.40 34.31
C GLY A 124 21.89 -0.23 33.64
N SER A 125 22.05 -0.08 32.33
CA SER A 125 23.15 -0.64 31.53
C SER A 125 24.40 0.23 31.47
N LEU A 126 24.36 1.43 32.07
CA LEU A 126 25.53 2.30 32.22
C LEU A 126 26.24 2.03 33.55
N THR A 127 27.52 2.37 33.62
CA THR A 127 28.26 2.42 34.88
C THR A 127 27.97 3.71 35.65
N VAL A 128 28.33 3.75 36.93
CA VAL A 128 28.25 4.97 37.74
C VAL A 128 29.02 6.13 37.08
N ARG A 129 30.26 5.88 36.65
CA ARG A 129 31.12 6.86 35.98
C ARG A 129 30.54 7.32 34.64
N GLU A 130 29.99 6.40 33.84
CA GLU A 130 29.34 6.75 32.58
C GLU A 130 28.13 7.64 32.80
N THR A 131 27.30 7.33 33.80
CA THR A 131 26.12 8.11 34.17
C THR A 131 26.51 9.56 34.50
N LEU A 132 27.52 9.76 35.34
CA LEU A 132 28.04 11.10 35.67
C LEU A 132 28.68 11.78 34.46
N SER A 133 29.40 11.04 33.62
CA SER A 133 30.03 11.56 32.41
C SER A 133 29.00 12.06 31.39
N PHE A 134 27.90 11.33 31.20
CA PHE A 134 26.82 11.77 30.31
C PHE A 134 26.07 12.96 30.89
N ALA A 135 25.72 12.96 32.18
CA ALA A 135 25.12 14.13 32.82
C ALA A 135 26.01 15.38 32.67
N ALA A 136 27.32 15.24 32.90
CA ALA A 136 28.29 16.31 32.70
C ALA A 136 28.33 16.82 31.24
N ARG A 137 28.31 15.91 30.26
CA ARG A 137 28.33 16.27 28.83
C ARG A 137 27.06 16.96 28.35
N LEU A 138 25.92 16.65 28.98
CA LEU A 138 24.61 17.22 28.64
C LEU A 138 24.37 18.57 29.33
N ALA A 139 24.97 18.80 30.50
CA ALA A 139 24.81 20.04 31.25
C ALA A 139 25.91 21.07 30.99
N LEU A 140 27.19 20.66 31.03
CA LEU A 140 28.32 21.59 31.11
C LEU A 140 28.62 22.27 29.76
N PRO A 141 29.03 23.55 29.78
CA PRO A 141 29.38 24.32 28.58
C PRO A 141 30.68 23.79 27.94
N ARG A 142 30.92 24.19 26.68
CA ARG A 142 32.16 23.85 25.93
C ARG A 142 33.43 24.41 26.56
N SER A 143 33.33 25.46 27.37
CA SER A 143 34.47 26.05 28.08
C SER A 143 35.12 25.07 29.06
N VAL A 144 34.36 24.09 29.57
CA VAL A 144 34.89 23.05 30.47
C VAL A 144 35.62 21.98 29.66
N SER A 145 36.94 21.91 29.85
CA SER A 145 37.81 20.97 29.14
C SER A 145 37.50 19.50 29.51
N LYS A 146 37.95 18.57 28.68
CA LYS A 146 37.75 17.12 28.93
C LYS A 146 38.45 16.67 30.22
N THR A 147 39.66 17.16 30.47
CA THR A 147 40.46 16.84 31.66
C THR A 147 39.78 17.36 32.92
N GLU A 148 39.33 18.61 32.90
CA GLU A 148 38.59 19.24 34.00
C GLU A 148 37.29 18.48 34.31
N ARG A 149 36.53 18.07 33.28
CA ARG A 149 35.31 17.28 33.46
C ARG A 149 35.59 15.93 34.15
N ILE A 150 36.67 15.25 33.79
CA ILE A 150 37.07 13.99 34.41
C ILE A 150 37.45 14.23 35.89
N ALA A 151 38.19 15.30 36.17
CA ALA A 151 38.52 15.68 37.55
C ALA A 151 37.27 15.94 38.39
N ARG A 152 36.29 16.68 37.85
CA ARG A 152 34.98 16.91 38.51
C ARG A 152 34.23 15.62 38.82
N ILE A 153 34.18 14.69 37.86
CA ILE A 153 33.53 13.39 38.06
C ILE A 153 34.24 12.59 39.16
N ASN A 154 35.57 12.55 39.16
CA ASN A 154 36.34 11.85 40.18
C ASN A 154 36.14 12.45 41.57
N SER A 155 36.13 13.78 41.68
CA SER A 155 35.87 14.47 42.95
C SER A 155 34.47 14.19 43.49
N LEU A 156 33.44 14.11 42.63
CA LEU A 156 32.09 13.73 43.07
C LEU A 156 32.00 12.25 43.44
N LEU A 157 32.64 11.35 42.68
CA LEU A 157 32.71 9.93 43.06
C LEU A 157 33.35 9.76 44.43
N GLU A 158 34.38 10.56 44.73
CA GLU A 158 35.03 10.58 46.02
C GLU A 158 34.13 11.15 47.12
N SER A 159 33.53 12.31 46.87
CA SER A 159 32.64 12.98 47.82
C SER A 159 31.40 12.16 48.16
N PHE A 160 30.97 11.23 47.30
CA PHE A 160 29.81 10.35 47.54
C PHE A 160 30.18 8.93 47.96
N GLY A 161 31.48 8.62 48.16
CA GLY A 161 31.93 7.28 48.54
C GLY A 161 31.58 6.21 47.50
N LEU A 162 31.74 6.53 46.22
CA LEU A 162 31.39 5.69 45.07
C LEU A 162 32.62 5.26 44.25
N GLN A 163 33.85 5.51 44.72
CA GLN A 163 35.08 5.23 43.97
C GLN A 163 35.22 3.74 43.61
N GLN A 164 34.92 2.85 44.57
CA GLN A 164 35.02 1.41 44.36
C GLN A 164 33.96 0.88 43.38
N GLN A 165 32.84 1.58 43.24
CA GLN A 165 31.72 1.21 42.35
C GLN A 165 31.67 2.07 41.08
N ALA A 166 32.70 2.89 40.83
CA ALA A 166 32.71 3.84 39.71
C ALA A 166 32.47 3.14 38.36
N ASP A 167 33.05 1.95 38.17
CA ASP A 167 32.93 1.17 36.93
C ASP A 167 31.95 0.00 37.07
N THR A 168 31.16 -0.04 38.16
CA THR A 168 30.06 -0.98 38.34
C THR A 168 28.80 -0.49 37.63
N LEU A 169 28.03 -1.41 37.04
CA LEU A 169 26.76 -1.10 36.40
C LEU A 169 25.70 -0.66 37.43
N ILE A 170 24.86 0.30 37.05
CA ILE A 170 23.74 0.73 37.89
C ILE A 170 22.77 -0.43 38.18
N GLY A 171 22.56 -1.29 37.19
CA GLY A 171 21.71 -2.46 37.30
C GLY A 171 20.32 -2.24 36.71
N THR A 172 19.78 -3.31 36.14
CA THR A 172 18.40 -3.39 35.62
C THR A 172 17.57 -4.27 36.56
N PRO A 173 16.23 -4.30 36.46
CA PRO A 173 15.41 -5.23 37.25
C PRO A 173 15.83 -6.70 37.13
N ILE A 174 16.49 -7.06 36.02
CA ILE A 174 16.92 -8.43 35.69
C ILE A 174 18.40 -8.64 36.07
N ARG A 175 19.26 -7.63 35.90
CA ARG A 175 20.69 -7.71 36.20
C ARG A 175 21.05 -6.86 37.42
N LYS A 176 21.40 -7.52 38.53
CA LYS A 176 21.86 -6.84 39.75
C LYS A 176 23.02 -5.88 39.45
N GLY A 177 22.95 -4.68 40.02
CA GLY A 177 23.99 -3.65 39.94
C GLY A 177 24.33 -3.11 41.33
N VAL A 178 24.50 -1.80 41.44
CA VAL A 178 24.76 -1.12 42.72
C VAL A 178 23.58 -1.26 43.70
N SER A 179 23.85 -1.15 45.01
CA SER A 179 22.80 -1.23 46.04
C SER A 179 21.82 -0.05 45.95
N GLY A 180 20.64 -0.16 46.58
CA GLY A 180 19.64 0.93 46.60
C GLY A 180 20.22 2.26 47.13
N GLY A 181 20.96 2.21 48.25
CA GLY A 181 21.66 3.38 48.80
C GLY A 181 22.73 3.96 47.89
N GLN A 182 23.49 3.10 47.19
CA GLN A 182 24.45 3.56 46.18
C GLN A 182 23.73 4.21 45.00
N LYS A 183 22.64 3.62 44.50
CA LYS A 183 21.82 4.17 43.41
C LYS A 183 21.31 5.56 43.75
N ARG A 184 20.88 5.78 44.99
CA ARG A 184 20.43 7.08 45.49
C ARG A 184 21.55 8.12 45.49
N ARG A 185 22.74 7.74 45.98
CA ARG A 185 23.94 8.60 45.92
C ARG A 185 24.31 8.98 44.49
N VAL A 186 24.23 8.03 43.55
CA VAL A 186 24.47 8.29 42.12
C VAL A 186 23.44 9.27 41.55
N SER A 187 22.16 9.11 41.90
CA SER A 187 21.08 10.00 41.46
C SER A 187 21.33 11.45 41.90
N VAL A 188 21.69 11.66 43.17
CA VAL A 188 22.05 12.99 43.70
C VAL A 188 23.32 13.52 43.02
N ALA A 189 24.38 12.71 42.91
CA ALA A 189 25.62 13.10 42.26
C ALA A 189 25.41 13.48 40.76
N SER A 190 24.49 12.81 40.06
CA SER A 190 24.14 13.09 38.66
C SER A 190 23.45 14.44 38.46
N GLN A 191 22.81 14.98 39.50
CA GLN A 191 22.24 16.32 39.45
C GLN A 191 23.27 17.36 39.89
N LEU A 192 24.11 17.05 40.88
CA LEU A 192 25.17 17.97 41.33
C LEU A 192 26.26 18.23 40.29
N ILE A 193 26.57 17.24 39.43
CA ILE A 193 27.53 17.43 38.32
C ILE A 193 27.07 18.46 37.29
N THR A 194 25.78 18.82 37.30
CA THR A 194 25.21 19.90 36.47
C THR A 194 25.49 21.29 37.04
N SER A 195 26.16 21.38 38.21
CA SER A 195 26.49 22.61 38.93
C SER A 195 25.27 23.50 39.28
N PRO A 196 24.22 22.93 39.93
CA PRO A 196 23.04 23.70 40.31
C PRO A 196 23.36 24.69 41.45
N LYS A 197 22.68 25.83 41.44
CA LYS A 197 22.70 26.82 42.53
C LYS A 197 21.59 26.57 43.56
N LEU A 198 20.47 26.00 43.10
CA LEU A 198 19.38 25.50 43.93
C LEU A 198 19.17 24.00 43.70
N LEU A 199 19.10 23.23 44.78
CA LEU A 199 18.89 21.79 44.73
C LEU A 199 17.62 21.41 45.50
N PHE A 200 16.66 20.84 44.79
CA PHE A 200 15.44 20.29 45.37
C PHE A 200 15.58 18.76 45.47
N LEU A 201 15.30 18.20 46.64
CA LEU A 201 15.39 16.76 46.90
C LEU A 201 14.03 16.25 47.38
N ASP A 202 13.38 15.39 46.60
CA ASP A 202 12.12 14.78 47.00
C ASP A 202 12.37 13.41 47.66
N GLU A 203 12.16 13.35 48.98
CA GLU A 203 12.38 12.18 49.84
C GLU A 203 13.71 11.47 49.59
N PRO A 204 14.87 12.16 49.73
CA PRO A 204 16.20 11.59 49.46
C PRO A 204 16.55 10.36 50.30
N THR A 205 15.91 10.19 51.46
CA THR A 205 16.13 9.10 52.41
C THR A 205 15.13 7.95 52.30
N SER A 206 14.15 8.03 51.39
CA SER A 206 13.12 6.99 51.24
C SER A 206 13.72 5.68 50.74
N GLY A 207 13.34 4.56 51.36
CA GLY A 207 13.86 3.22 51.03
C GLY A 207 15.30 2.93 51.48
N LEU A 208 15.90 3.83 52.29
CA LEU A 208 17.23 3.64 52.89
C LEU A 208 17.12 3.30 54.37
N ASP A 209 18.11 2.59 54.90
CA ASP A 209 18.29 2.46 56.35
C ASP A 209 18.81 3.78 56.96
N SER A 210 18.78 3.87 58.30
CA SER A 210 19.16 5.11 59.00
C SER A 210 20.62 5.51 58.77
N ALA A 211 21.53 4.54 58.64
CA ALA A 211 22.95 4.77 58.38
C ALA A 211 23.18 5.34 56.97
N ALA A 212 22.62 4.71 55.93
CA ALA A 212 22.72 5.22 54.57
C ALA A 212 22.02 6.57 54.40
N SER A 213 20.89 6.78 55.09
CA SER A 213 20.18 8.07 55.10
C SER A 213 21.04 9.20 55.68
N PHE A 214 21.69 8.95 56.81
CA PHE A 214 22.62 9.90 57.43
C PHE A 214 23.76 10.26 56.47
N GLU A 215 24.40 9.26 55.88
CA GLU A 215 25.49 9.45 54.92
C GLU A 215 25.05 10.33 53.74
N VAL A 216 23.93 10.01 53.08
CA VAL A 216 23.43 10.81 51.94
C VAL A 216 23.19 12.27 52.32
N ILE A 217 22.50 12.53 53.44
CA ILE A 217 22.21 13.90 53.88
C ILE A 217 23.48 14.63 54.33
N ASN A 218 24.41 13.94 55.00
CA ASN A 218 25.68 14.50 55.43
C ASN A 218 26.53 14.92 54.23
N PHE A 219 26.58 14.10 53.17
CA PHE A 219 27.24 14.46 51.92
C PHE A 219 26.60 15.68 51.25
N VAL A 220 25.26 15.73 51.18
CA VAL A 220 24.53 16.90 50.66
C VAL A 220 24.86 18.14 51.49
N ARG A 221 24.92 18.04 52.83
CA ARG A 221 25.27 19.14 53.73
C ARG A 221 26.68 19.66 53.49
N ASN A 222 27.66 18.77 53.41
CA ASN A 222 29.05 19.14 53.17
C ASN A 222 29.20 19.81 51.80
N THR A 223 28.50 19.30 50.78
CA THR A 223 28.47 19.87 49.43
C THR A 223 27.79 21.25 49.42
N ALA A 224 26.64 21.39 50.10
CA ALA A 224 25.90 22.65 50.21
C ALA A 224 26.73 23.74 50.87
N LYS A 225 27.40 23.42 51.99
CA LYS A 225 28.30 24.36 52.69
C LYS A 225 29.53 24.71 51.87
N LYS A 226 30.21 23.70 51.30
CA LYS A 226 31.44 23.91 50.53
C LYS A 226 31.21 24.78 49.29
N TYR A 227 30.10 24.54 48.58
CA TYR A 227 29.81 25.20 47.31
C TYR A 227 28.69 26.24 47.39
N LYS A 228 28.24 26.60 48.61
CA LYS A 228 27.16 27.57 48.86
C LYS A 228 25.83 27.25 48.14
N ILE A 229 25.53 25.98 47.88
CA ILE A 229 24.29 25.54 47.19
C ILE A 229 23.12 25.65 48.17
N LEU A 230 21.97 26.16 47.71
CA LEU A 230 20.73 26.18 48.48
C LEU A 230 20.04 24.83 48.34
N VAL A 231 19.68 24.18 49.45
CA VAL A 231 19.03 22.86 49.42
C VAL A 231 17.67 22.89 50.09
N ILE A 232 16.65 22.38 49.40
CA ILE A 232 15.31 22.16 49.96
C ILE A 232 14.99 20.68 49.80
N ALA A 233 14.84 19.96 50.91
CA ALA A 233 14.60 18.52 50.91
C ALA A 233 13.28 18.18 51.61
N SER A 234 12.40 17.42 50.97
CA SER A 234 11.26 16.79 51.65
C SER A 234 11.75 15.54 52.39
N ILE A 235 11.41 15.38 53.67
CA ILE A 235 11.87 14.24 54.47
C ILE A 235 10.73 13.68 55.30
N HIS A 236 10.62 12.35 55.27
CA HIS A 236 9.68 11.58 56.05
C HIS A 236 10.42 10.86 57.19
N GLN A 237 10.09 11.20 58.45
CA GLN A 237 10.58 10.53 59.66
C GLN A 237 12.11 10.29 59.71
N PRO A 238 12.96 11.34 59.75
CA PRO A 238 14.40 11.18 59.89
C PRO A 238 14.79 10.72 61.30
N ALA A 239 15.86 9.93 61.41
CA ALA A 239 16.55 9.71 62.69
C ALA A 239 17.08 11.04 63.24
N THR A 240 17.21 11.16 64.57
CA THR A 240 17.66 12.39 65.25
C THR A 240 18.98 12.92 64.67
N THR A 241 19.95 12.04 64.42
CA THR A 241 21.26 12.40 63.83
C THR A 241 21.14 12.99 62.43
N THR A 242 20.17 12.52 61.63
CA THR A 242 19.91 13.04 60.28
C THR A 242 19.12 14.36 60.34
N PHE A 243 18.19 14.48 61.30
CA PHE A 243 17.39 15.69 61.50
C PHE A 243 18.25 16.91 61.87
N GLU A 244 19.25 16.70 62.74
CA GLU A 244 20.20 17.74 63.18
C GLU A 244 21.17 18.22 62.08
N LEU A 245 21.18 17.57 60.91
CA LEU A 245 21.97 18.02 59.76
C LEU A 245 21.34 19.22 59.03
N PHE A 246 20.03 19.45 59.20
CA PHE A 246 19.31 20.56 58.58
C PHE A 246 19.46 21.85 59.39
N ASP A 247 19.53 22.98 58.69
CA ASP A 247 19.63 24.29 59.33
C ASP A 247 18.23 24.83 59.68
N HIS A 248 17.26 24.58 58.78
CA HIS A 248 15.89 25.04 58.90
C HIS A 248 14.86 23.92 58.77
N LEU A 249 13.72 24.08 59.43
CA LEU A 249 12.55 23.20 59.35
C LEU A 249 11.32 23.99 58.92
N LEU A 250 10.66 23.54 57.85
CA LEU A 250 9.31 23.93 57.46
C LEU A 250 8.36 22.73 57.70
N LEU A 251 7.52 22.85 58.71
CA LEU A 251 6.53 21.83 59.08
C LEU A 251 5.16 22.18 58.48
N LEU A 252 4.61 21.26 57.69
CA LEU A 252 3.31 21.36 57.04
C LEU A 252 2.33 20.32 57.58
N SER A 253 1.09 20.74 57.81
CA SER A 253 -0.05 19.83 58.02
C SER A 253 -1.31 20.41 57.41
N ARG A 254 -2.10 19.56 56.72
CA ARG A 254 -3.29 19.96 55.93
C ARG A 254 -3.06 21.19 55.04
N GLY A 255 -1.88 21.27 54.40
CA GLY A 255 -1.55 22.35 53.47
C GLY A 255 -1.19 23.71 54.09
N SER A 256 -1.19 23.83 55.42
CA SER A 256 -0.80 25.05 56.13
C SER A 256 0.47 24.85 56.95
N THR A 257 1.21 25.93 57.16
CA THR A 257 2.42 25.94 58.00
C THR A 257 2.06 25.88 59.48
N THR A 258 2.70 24.97 60.20
CA THR A 258 2.62 24.87 61.67
C THR A 258 3.91 25.35 62.36
N TYR A 259 5.05 25.32 61.64
CA TYR A 259 6.32 25.89 62.08
C TYR A 259 7.23 26.18 60.88
N ASN A 260 7.95 27.30 60.88
CA ASN A 260 9.00 27.61 59.91
C ASN A 260 10.17 28.38 60.57
N GLY A 261 11.21 27.67 61.00
CA GLY A 261 12.30 28.24 61.79
C GLY A 261 13.57 27.40 61.73
N ARG A 262 14.53 27.67 62.63
CA ARG A 262 15.74 26.83 62.73
C ARG A 262 15.41 25.50 63.39
N VAL A 263 16.18 24.47 63.08
CA VAL A 263 16.05 23.15 63.72
C VAL A 263 16.38 23.21 65.22
N SER A 264 17.34 24.04 65.61
CA SER A 264 17.71 24.27 67.02
C SER A 264 16.56 24.77 67.88
N ASP A 265 15.71 25.62 67.30
CA ASP A 265 14.69 26.38 68.04
C ASP A 265 13.37 25.58 68.18
N VAL A 266 13.29 24.40 67.55
CA VAL A 266 12.08 23.56 67.52
C VAL A 266 11.62 23.19 68.93
N ARG A 267 12.54 22.74 69.80
CA ARG A 267 12.19 22.33 71.17
C ARG A 267 11.65 23.51 71.99
N GLU A 268 12.31 24.67 71.87
CA GLU A 268 11.93 25.89 72.59
C GLU A 268 10.58 26.44 72.11
N TYR A 269 10.34 26.45 70.80
CA TYR A 269 9.08 26.92 70.22
C TYR A 269 7.88 26.09 70.70
N PHE A 270 7.95 24.75 70.55
CA PHE A 270 6.84 23.88 70.93
C PHE A 270 6.60 23.87 72.45
N ALA A 271 7.66 23.95 73.27
CA ALA A 271 7.53 24.14 74.71
C ALA A 271 6.81 25.46 75.06
N GLY A 272 7.14 26.55 74.36
CA GLY A 272 6.53 27.87 74.56
C GLY A 272 5.04 27.95 74.23
N ILE A 273 4.52 27.04 73.39
CA ILE A 273 3.09 26.94 73.06
C ILE A 273 2.37 25.81 73.82
N GLY A 274 3.02 25.23 74.84
CA GLY A 274 2.42 24.24 75.75
C GLY A 274 2.62 22.77 75.37
N TYR A 275 3.49 22.46 74.41
CA TYR A 275 3.81 21.09 73.97
C TYR A 275 5.29 20.74 74.25
N GLU A 276 5.58 20.31 75.47
CA GLU A 276 6.94 19.91 75.87
C GLU A 276 7.33 18.55 75.26
N MET A 277 8.51 18.49 74.64
CA MET A 277 9.02 17.28 74.00
C MET A 277 9.75 16.38 75.00
N PRO A 278 9.38 15.09 75.16
CA PRO A 278 10.07 14.19 76.08
C PRO A 278 11.53 13.94 75.68
N THR A 279 12.43 13.89 76.66
CA THR A 279 13.90 13.80 76.46
C THR A 279 14.37 12.63 75.61
N TYR A 280 13.71 11.48 75.71
CA TYR A 280 14.09 10.22 75.03
C TYR A 280 13.29 9.96 73.75
N ILE A 281 12.54 10.93 73.24
CA ILE A 281 11.79 10.82 71.99
C ILE A 281 12.50 11.63 70.91
N ASN A 282 12.54 11.08 69.69
CA ASN A 282 13.06 11.80 68.53
C ASN A 282 12.21 13.07 68.28
N PRO A 283 12.80 14.29 68.32
CA PRO A 283 12.05 15.53 68.10
C PRO A 283 11.30 15.57 66.77
N ALA A 284 11.90 15.03 65.71
CA ALA A 284 11.30 14.95 64.38
C ALA A 284 10.03 14.08 64.36
N GLU A 285 10.04 13.00 65.12
CA GLU A 285 8.89 12.09 65.24
C GLU A 285 7.78 12.70 66.09
N TYR A 286 8.15 13.33 67.21
CA TYR A 286 7.20 14.02 68.09
C TYR A 286 6.42 15.11 67.35
N VAL A 287 7.10 16.00 66.61
CA VAL A 287 6.41 17.09 65.88
C VAL A 287 5.52 16.57 64.77
N ILE A 288 5.89 15.48 64.08
CA ILE A 288 5.04 14.85 63.06
C ILE A 288 3.79 14.25 63.71
N GLN A 289 3.94 13.54 64.84
CA GLN A 289 2.81 12.97 65.57
C GLN A 289 1.86 14.05 66.08
N LEU A 290 2.40 15.15 66.60
CA LEU A 290 1.62 16.29 67.13
C LEU A 290 0.72 16.91 66.05
N VAL A 291 1.24 17.09 64.83
CA VAL A 291 0.50 17.72 63.72
C VAL A 291 -0.30 16.73 62.86
N ASN A 292 -0.26 15.42 63.16
CA ASN A 292 -1.01 14.39 62.45
C ASN A 292 -2.44 14.27 63.00
N THR A 293 -3.42 14.16 62.11
CA THR A 293 -4.85 14.02 62.42
C THR A 293 -5.43 12.67 62.00
N ASP A 294 -4.75 11.90 61.14
CA ASP A 294 -5.38 10.79 60.39
C ASP A 294 -5.63 9.54 61.24
N PHE A 295 -4.88 9.37 62.33
CA PHE A 295 -4.96 8.20 63.22
C PHE A 295 -5.37 8.57 64.66
N ALA A 296 -5.93 9.76 64.87
CA ALA A 296 -6.43 10.17 66.17
C ALA A 296 -7.71 9.40 66.54
N GLN A 297 -7.81 8.96 67.81
CA GLN A 297 -9.03 8.30 68.32
C GLN A 297 -10.24 9.26 68.30
N ASP A 298 -10.00 10.55 68.55
CA ASP A 298 -10.99 11.62 68.38
C ASP A 298 -10.53 12.58 67.26
N GLN A 299 -11.23 12.55 66.12
CA GLN A 299 -10.92 13.42 64.98
C GLN A 299 -11.30 14.89 65.21
N GLY A 300 -12.30 15.17 66.05
CA GLY A 300 -12.73 16.53 66.36
C GLY A 300 -11.68 17.25 67.21
N GLU A 301 -11.18 16.59 68.25
CA GLU A 301 -10.10 17.11 69.09
C GLU A 301 -8.81 17.33 68.29
N ALA A 302 -8.42 16.35 67.46
CA ALA A 302 -7.20 16.46 66.65
C ALA A 302 -7.27 17.60 65.61
N THR A 303 -8.45 17.84 65.02
CA THR A 303 -8.66 18.95 64.08
C THR A 303 -8.61 20.29 64.79
N ASN A 304 -9.22 20.41 65.97
CA ASN A 304 -9.16 21.62 66.78
C ASN A 304 -7.73 21.93 67.24
N ARG A 305 -6.99 20.92 67.71
CA ARG A 305 -5.57 21.03 68.07
C ARG A 305 -4.75 21.54 66.89
N LEU A 306 -4.95 20.96 65.71
CA LEU A 306 -4.24 21.38 64.50
C LEU A 306 -4.59 22.83 64.11
N GLY A 307 -5.87 23.21 64.18
CA GLY A 307 -6.32 24.58 63.92
C GLY A 307 -5.66 25.58 64.86
N LEU A 308 -5.58 25.26 66.15
CA LEU A 308 -4.88 26.07 67.14
C LEU A 308 -3.39 26.20 66.81
N LEU A 309 -2.69 25.10 66.51
CA LEU A 309 -1.27 25.12 66.13
C LEU A 309 -1.00 26.00 64.89
N GLN A 310 -1.87 25.93 63.88
CA GLN A 310 -1.76 26.75 62.67
C GLN A 310 -2.01 28.24 62.96
N GLU A 311 -2.99 28.57 63.80
CA GLU A 311 -3.30 29.96 64.15
C GLU A 311 -2.24 30.58 65.07
N THR A 312 -1.73 29.81 66.04
CA THR A 312 -0.62 30.21 66.90
C THR A 312 0.64 30.50 66.07
N TRP A 313 0.94 29.66 65.07
CA TRP A 313 2.04 29.97 64.15
C TRP A 313 1.79 31.27 63.37
N ARG A 314 0.61 31.44 62.77
CA ARG A 314 0.26 32.62 61.95
C ARG A 314 0.34 33.93 62.73
N SER A 315 -0.01 33.92 64.00
CA SER A 315 0.02 35.09 64.90
C SER A 315 1.34 35.27 65.66
N SER A 316 2.29 34.34 65.51
CA SER A 316 3.58 34.40 66.19
C SER A 316 4.50 35.51 65.66
N GLN A 317 5.31 36.09 66.56
CA GLN A 317 6.37 37.05 66.21
C GLN A 317 7.38 36.45 65.20
N GLN A 318 7.60 35.13 65.26
CA GLN A 318 8.49 34.42 64.33
C GLN A 318 7.95 34.41 62.89
N ALA A 319 6.64 34.23 62.71
CA ALA A 319 5.99 34.28 61.40
C ALA A 319 5.95 35.70 60.81
N GLU A 320 5.69 36.72 61.64
CA GLU A 320 5.76 38.13 61.22
C GLU A 320 7.19 38.53 60.84
N GLY A 321 8.18 38.10 61.64
CA GLY A 321 9.60 38.29 61.33
C GLY A 321 10.05 37.56 60.06
N LEU A 322 9.45 36.42 59.72
CA LEU A 322 9.67 35.73 58.44
C LEU A 322 9.11 36.54 57.26
N ARG A 323 7.86 37.01 57.34
CA ARG A 323 7.24 37.85 56.29
C ARG A 323 8.05 39.12 56.05
N SER A 324 8.44 39.80 57.13
CA SER A 324 9.29 40.99 57.07
C SER A 324 10.64 40.73 56.40
N ARG A 325 11.25 39.55 56.61
CA ARG A 325 12.50 39.16 55.93
C ARG A 325 12.31 38.94 54.43
N ILE A 326 11.19 38.32 54.04
CA ILE A 326 10.84 38.09 52.63
C ILE A 326 10.56 39.42 51.92
N ASP A 327 9.83 40.33 52.56
CA ASP A 327 9.52 41.66 52.02
C ASP A 327 10.77 42.54 51.90
N ARG A 328 11.70 42.46 52.86
CA ARG A 328 13.01 43.13 52.75
C ARG A 328 13.85 42.54 51.63
N SER A 329 13.84 41.22 51.44
CA SER A 329 14.59 40.60 50.35
C SER A 329 14.00 40.92 48.98
N SER A 330 12.67 41.04 48.86
CA SER A 330 11.99 41.37 47.58
C SER A 330 12.19 42.83 47.14
N GLN A 331 12.54 43.73 48.07
CA GLN A 331 12.89 45.12 47.77
C GLN A 331 14.35 45.34 47.34
N SER A 332 15.21 44.33 47.50
CA SER A 332 16.61 44.39 47.04
C SER A 332 16.66 44.28 45.51
N THR A 333 16.90 45.40 44.85
CA THR A 333 16.87 45.57 43.38
C THR A 333 18.24 45.39 42.72
N ALA A 334 19.02 44.40 43.16
CA ALA A 334 20.19 43.98 42.39
C ALA A 334 19.69 43.09 41.22
N PRO A 335 19.80 43.51 39.95
CA PRO A 335 19.37 42.67 38.84
C PRO A 335 20.20 41.38 38.83
N LEU A 336 19.54 40.24 38.69
CA LEU A 336 20.18 38.95 38.41
C LEU A 336 20.91 39.04 37.06
N VAL A 337 22.19 39.41 37.08
CA VAL A 337 23.07 39.33 35.91
C VAL A 337 23.46 37.87 35.74
N LEU A 338 22.61 37.11 35.06
CA LEU A 338 22.94 35.77 34.63
C LEU A 338 23.82 35.88 33.38
N ASP A 339 25.07 35.42 33.46
CA ASP A 339 25.94 35.40 32.29
C ASP A 339 25.45 34.33 31.30
N HIS A 340 24.71 34.77 30.28
CA HIS A 340 23.94 33.91 29.37
C HIS A 340 24.81 33.02 28.47
N THR A 341 26.10 33.32 28.34
CA THR A 341 27.05 32.69 27.41
C THR A 341 27.63 31.37 27.93
N HIS A 342 27.53 31.09 29.24
CA HIS A 342 28.27 29.98 29.90
C HIS A 342 27.39 28.87 30.50
N LEU A 343 26.07 28.89 30.32
CA LEU A 343 25.16 28.07 31.13
C LEU A 343 24.62 26.77 30.48
N SER A 344 24.92 26.48 29.21
CA SER A 344 24.35 25.28 28.58
C SER A 344 25.30 24.58 27.61
N ALA A 345 25.17 23.26 27.52
CA ALA A 345 25.86 22.45 26.53
C ALA A 345 25.51 22.86 25.08
N ASN A 346 26.40 22.52 24.14
CA ASN A 346 26.22 22.90 22.74
C ASN A 346 25.06 22.13 22.08
N PRO A 347 24.05 22.82 21.49
CA PRO A 347 22.88 22.19 20.90
C PRO A 347 23.17 21.12 19.84
N TYR A 348 24.24 21.26 19.06
CA TYR A 348 24.61 20.31 17.99
C TYR A 348 25.33 19.06 18.52
N LEU A 349 25.96 19.14 19.70
CA LEU A 349 26.64 17.99 20.33
C LEU A 349 25.70 17.16 21.22
N LEU A 350 24.52 17.70 21.55
CA LEU A 350 23.51 17.00 22.35
C LEU A 350 23.03 15.71 21.67
N PRO A 351 22.58 15.71 20.39
CA PRO A 351 22.15 14.47 19.73
C PRO A 351 23.27 13.43 19.66
N LEU A 352 24.50 13.84 19.32
CA LEU A 352 25.66 12.94 19.26
C LEU A 352 25.99 12.30 20.62
N THR A 353 25.86 13.07 21.71
CA THR A 353 26.07 12.58 23.07
C THR A 353 24.98 11.59 23.47
N LEU A 354 23.72 11.88 23.13
CA LEU A 354 22.59 10.99 23.36
C LEU A 354 22.70 9.71 22.53
N MET A 355 23.13 9.80 21.27
CA MET A 355 23.40 8.63 20.41
C MET A 355 24.50 7.76 21.00
N HIS A 356 25.60 8.36 21.48
CA HIS A 356 26.67 7.61 22.15
C HIS A 356 26.16 6.90 23.41
N ARG A 357 25.32 7.56 24.22
CA ARG A 357 24.68 6.95 25.39
C ARG A 357 23.77 5.79 24.98
N ALA A 358 22.92 6.01 23.98
CA ALA A 358 21.97 5.04 23.49
C ALA A 358 22.68 3.82 22.88
N PHE A 359 23.80 4.00 22.19
CA PHE A 359 24.62 2.92 21.65
C PHE A 359 25.22 2.03 22.74
N ILE A 360 25.77 2.62 23.80
CA ILE A 360 26.26 1.84 24.95
C ILE A 360 25.10 1.10 25.62
N LYS A 361 23.94 1.76 25.78
CA LYS A 361 22.72 1.15 26.33
C LYS A 361 22.31 -0.06 25.48
N SER A 362 22.17 0.12 24.16
CA SER A 362 21.65 -0.90 23.25
C SER A 362 22.60 -2.09 23.08
N TYR A 363 23.90 -1.86 23.14
CA TYR A 363 24.91 -2.93 23.10
C TYR A 363 24.93 -3.77 24.39
N ARG A 364 24.77 -3.15 25.56
CA ARG A 364 24.87 -3.85 26.87
C ARG A 364 23.54 -4.41 27.37
N ASP A 365 22.41 -3.88 26.90
CA ASP A 365 21.08 -4.40 27.21
C ASP A 365 20.68 -5.51 26.22
N ILE A 366 21.34 -6.65 26.38
CA ILE A 366 21.11 -7.85 25.55
C ILE A 366 19.68 -8.35 25.69
N VAL A 367 19.00 -8.10 26.82
CA VAL A 367 17.63 -8.59 27.03
C VAL A 367 16.67 -7.80 26.15
N ALA A 368 16.76 -6.46 26.12
CA ALA A 368 15.86 -5.65 25.32
C ALA A 368 16.06 -5.83 23.79
N TYR A 369 17.30 -5.92 23.33
CA TYR A 369 17.61 -6.00 21.89
C TYR A 369 17.82 -7.43 21.39
N GLY A 370 18.42 -8.31 22.18
CA GLY A 370 18.68 -9.71 21.83
C GLY A 370 17.41 -10.56 21.81
N LEU A 371 16.48 -10.35 22.74
CA LEU A 371 15.17 -11.03 22.73
C LEU A 371 14.41 -10.73 21.43
N ARG A 372 14.50 -9.49 20.93
CA ARG A 372 13.89 -9.13 19.64
C ARG A 372 14.48 -9.87 18.48
N ILE A 373 15.81 -9.89 18.39
CA ILE A 373 16.51 -10.62 17.31
C ILE A 373 16.06 -12.08 17.33
N ALA A 374 16.01 -12.72 18.50
CA ALA A 374 15.50 -14.08 18.64
C ALA A 374 14.04 -14.23 18.20
N MET A 375 13.14 -13.33 18.64
CA MET A 375 11.73 -13.33 18.24
C MET A 375 11.55 -13.21 16.72
N TYR A 376 12.31 -12.32 16.06
CA TYR A 376 12.27 -12.15 14.60
C TYR A 376 12.87 -13.33 13.84
N VAL A 377 13.93 -13.95 14.34
CA VAL A 377 14.49 -15.18 13.75
C VAL A 377 13.51 -16.34 13.88
N CYS A 378 12.87 -16.52 15.04
CA CYS A 378 11.83 -17.54 15.23
C CYS A 378 10.65 -17.32 14.26
N LEU A 379 10.22 -16.06 14.10
CA LEU A 379 9.20 -15.70 13.12
C LEU A 379 9.65 -16.00 11.68
N ALA A 380 10.90 -15.73 11.34
CA ALA A 380 11.47 -16.00 10.02
C ALA A 380 11.48 -17.50 9.70
N ILE A 381 11.85 -18.33 10.67
CA ILE A 381 11.82 -19.80 10.56
C ILE A 381 10.38 -20.26 10.37
N MET A 382 9.47 -19.82 11.23
CA MET A 382 8.04 -20.17 11.15
C MET A 382 7.47 -19.81 9.76
N MET A 383 7.69 -18.58 9.31
CA MET A 383 7.32 -18.09 7.98
C MET A 383 7.92 -18.98 6.86
N GLY A 384 9.23 -19.20 6.89
CA GLY A 384 9.92 -20.01 5.89
C GLY A 384 9.42 -21.47 5.85
N THR A 385 9.01 -22.04 6.99
CA THR A 385 8.47 -23.40 7.06
C THR A 385 7.01 -23.53 6.62
N VAL A 386 6.18 -22.49 6.83
CA VAL A 386 4.77 -22.49 6.37
C VAL A 386 4.71 -22.48 4.84
N TRP A 387 5.61 -21.73 4.19
CA TRP A 387 5.74 -21.66 2.74
C TRP A 387 7.02 -22.35 2.26
N LEU A 388 7.27 -23.55 2.76
CA LEU A 388 8.52 -24.26 2.51
C LEU A 388 8.66 -24.65 1.03
N ARG A 389 9.69 -24.13 0.39
CA ARG A 389 10.14 -24.47 -0.97
C ARG A 389 9.01 -24.53 -1.99
N LEU A 390 8.24 -23.44 -2.08
CA LEU A 390 7.18 -23.32 -3.08
C LEU A 390 7.75 -23.50 -4.50
N SER A 391 7.16 -24.37 -5.30
CA SER A 391 7.51 -24.50 -6.72
C SER A 391 6.92 -23.32 -7.51
N PRO A 392 7.62 -22.81 -8.55
CA PRO A 392 7.15 -21.69 -9.37
C PRO A 392 6.05 -22.12 -10.35
N THR A 393 4.92 -22.59 -9.82
CA THR A 393 3.74 -23.04 -10.57
C THR A 393 2.55 -22.10 -10.33
N GLN A 394 1.61 -22.05 -11.27
CA GLN A 394 0.39 -21.23 -11.17
C GLN A 394 -0.39 -21.48 -9.86
N SER A 395 -0.45 -22.73 -9.41
CA SER A 395 -1.13 -23.14 -8.16
C SER A 395 -0.56 -22.45 -6.91
N ASN A 396 0.73 -22.08 -6.92
CA ASN A 396 1.43 -21.50 -5.78
C ASN A 396 1.44 -19.98 -5.78
N ILE A 397 0.85 -19.30 -6.77
CA ILE A 397 0.82 -17.83 -6.82
C ILE A 397 0.16 -17.25 -5.57
N THR A 398 -0.97 -17.82 -5.13
CA THR A 398 -1.64 -17.41 -3.88
C THR A 398 -0.73 -17.65 -2.67
N ALA A 399 0.00 -18.76 -2.63
CA ALA A 399 0.92 -19.09 -1.56
C ALA A 399 2.09 -18.09 -1.49
N PHE A 400 2.74 -17.77 -2.62
CA PHE A 400 3.78 -16.74 -2.70
C PHE A 400 3.25 -15.36 -2.29
N THR A 401 2.05 -14.99 -2.75
CA THR A 401 1.41 -13.72 -2.40
C THR A 401 1.13 -13.62 -0.90
N ASN A 402 0.71 -14.72 -0.28
CA ASN A 402 0.49 -14.83 1.16
C ASN A 402 1.82 -14.77 1.93
N ALA A 403 2.86 -15.46 1.46
CA ALA A 403 4.19 -15.40 2.08
C ALA A 403 4.75 -13.97 2.11
N ILE A 404 4.63 -13.22 1.01
CA ILE A 404 5.04 -11.81 0.94
C ILE A 404 4.19 -10.95 1.89
N PHE A 405 2.88 -11.17 1.93
CA PHE A 405 1.95 -10.43 2.78
C PHE A 405 2.26 -10.59 4.27
N PHE A 406 2.22 -11.84 4.72
CA PHE A 406 2.38 -12.18 6.12
C PHE A 406 3.82 -11.94 6.56
N GLY A 407 4.79 -12.06 5.64
CA GLY A 407 6.18 -11.66 5.84
C GLY A 407 6.29 -10.22 6.34
N GLY A 408 5.75 -9.26 5.58
CA GLY A 408 5.72 -7.85 6.00
C GLY A 408 4.79 -7.60 7.19
N ALA A 409 3.58 -8.16 7.17
CA ALA A 409 2.57 -7.91 8.20
C ALA A 409 3.00 -8.35 9.60
N PHE A 410 3.60 -9.54 9.75
CA PHE A 410 4.09 -9.99 11.04
C PHE A 410 5.36 -9.27 11.48
N MET A 411 6.24 -8.90 10.53
CA MET A 411 7.40 -8.04 10.83
C MET A 411 6.95 -6.72 11.45
N SER A 412 5.99 -6.04 10.82
CA SER A 412 5.41 -4.79 11.33
C SER A 412 4.66 -4.97 12.64
N PHE A 413 3.87 -6.05 12.80
CA PHE A 413 3.12 -6.31 14.03
C PHE A 413 4.04 -6.51 15.24
N MET A 414 5.17 -7.21 15.05
CA MET A 414 6.13 -7.50 16.13
C MET A 414 6.89 -6.27 16.61
N ALA A 415 6.83 -5.14 15.90
CA ALA A 415 7.42 -3.87 16.33
C ALA A 415 6.86 -3.38 17.68
N VAL A 416 5.69 -3.85 18.12
CA VAL A 416 5.11 -3.54 19.45
C VAL A 416 6.01 -3.97 20.62
N ALA A 417 6.92 -4.93 20.41
CA ALA A 417 7.97 -5.25 21.39
C ALA A 417 8.85 -4.02 21.71
N TYR A 418 8.84 -3.00 20.84
CA TYR A 418 9.10 -1.55 21.04
C TYR A 418 8.97 -0.99 22.46
N ILE A 419 7.74 -1.14 22.92
CA ILE A 419 7.10 -0.18 23.81
C ILE A 419 7.79 -0.11 25.18
N PRO A 420 8.12 -1.22 25.85
CA PRO A 420 8.75 -1.15 27.18
C PRO A 420 10.07 -0.36 27.19
N ALA A 421 10.95 -0.64 26.22
CA ALA A 421 12.25 0.00 26.14
C ALA A 421 12.12 1.49 25.79
N TYR A 422 11.19 1.85 24.90
CA TYR A 422 10.94 3.25 24.57
C TYR A 422 10.31 4.03 25.74
N LEU A 423 9.38 3.43 26.49
CA LEU A 423 8.78 4.08 27.67
C LEU A 423 9.80 4.35 28.78
N GLU A 424 10.78 3.45 28.95
CA GLU A 424 11.92 3.69 29.85
C GLU A 424 12.78 4.88 29.38
N ASP A 425 13.05 4.99 28.08
CA ASP A 425 13.78 6.14 27.53
C ASP A 425 12.98 7.44 27.64
N LEU A 426 11.65 7.37 27.48
CA LEU A 426 10.74 8.50 27.59
C LEU A 426 10.64 9.03 29.04
N SER A 427 10.65 8.14 30.03
CA SER A 427 10.63 8.53 31.45
C SER A 427 11.93 9.25 31.84
N LEU A 428 13.08 8.71 31.43
CA LEU A 428 14.37 9.37 31.60
C LEU A 428 14.41 10.74 30.91
N TYR A 429 13.96 10.81 29.65
CA TYR A 429 13.89 12.06 28.91
C TYR A 429 13.00 13.10 29.62
N THR A 430 11.84 12.70 30.15
CA THR A 430 10.94 13.62 30.85
C THR A 430 11.63 14.26 32.04
N LYS A 431 12.34 13.45 32.85
CA LYS A 431 13.17 13.92 33.97
C LYS A 431 14.26 14.88 33.51
N GLU A 432 15.07 14.48 32.52
CA GLU A 432 16.20 15.29 32.02
C GLU A 432 15.74 16.60 31.37
N ARG A 433 14.56 16.61 30.72
CA ARG A 433 13.93 17.81 30.15
C ARG A 433 13.44 18.76 31.22
N LEU A 434 12.82 18.26 32.30
CA LEU A 434 12.37 19.09 33.42
C LEU A 434 13.53 19.78 34.13
N ASN A 435 14.71 19.15 34.17
CA ASN A 435 15.96 19.74 34.66
C ASN A 435 16.71 20.56 33.59
N GLY A 436 16.09 20.83 32.43
CA GLY A 436 16.62 21.77 31.45
C GLY A 436 17.80 21.29 30.59
N LEU A 437 18.10 19.99 30.58
CA LEU A 437 19.30 19.46 29.89
C LEU A 437 19.19 19.48 28.36
N TYR A 438 18.10 18.97 27.80
CA TYR A 438 17.91 18.92 26.34
C TYR A 438 16.42 18.87 25.93
N GLY A 439 16.16 19.19 24.66
CA GLY A 439 14.82 19.27 24.07
C GLY A 439 14.37 18.02 23.32
N PRO A 440 13.11 17.99 22.84
CA PRO A 440 12.51 16.84 22.15
C PRO A 440 13.21 16.48 20.84
N THR A 441 13.73 17.47 20.12
CA THR A 441 14.38 17.25 18.81
C THR A 441 15.65 16.42 18.95
N ALA A 442 16.49 16.73 19.94
CA ALA A 442 17.73 15.99 20.18
C ALA A 442 17.45 14.55 20.65
N PHE A 443 16.42 14.36 21.48
CA PHE A 443 15.95 13.04 21.90
C PHE A 443 15.48 12.20 20.71
N MET A 444 14.55 12.74 19.92
CA MET A 444 13.93 12.04 18.79
C MET A 444 14.96 11.67 17.73
N LEU A 445 15.86 12.58 17.36
CA LEU A 445 16.90 12.31 16.37
C LEU A 445 17.86 11.22 16.84
N ALA A 446 18.29 11.28 18.11
CA ALA A 446 19.20 10.29 18.66
C ALA A 446 18.56 8.90 18.74
N ASN A 447 17.29 8.83 19.18
CA ASN A 447 16.52 7.60 19.30
C ASN A 447 16.21 6.97 17.92
N PHE A 448 15.88 7.79 16.91
CA PHE A 448 15.64 7.31 15.55
C PHE A 448 16.92 6.76 14.90
N LEU A 449 18.02 7.52 14.95
CA LEU A 449 19.27 7.13 14.30
C LEU A 449 19.91 5.88 14.91
N ILE A 450 19.79 5.68 16.23
CA ILE A 450 20.31 4.47 16.86
C ILE A 450 19.49 3.22 16.51
N GLY A 451 18.19 3.35 16.22
CA GLY A 451 17.34 2.23 15.83
C GLY A 451 17.70 1.65 14.45
N ILE A 452 18.12 2.49 13.50
CA ILE A 452 18.36 2.10 12.09
C ILE A 452 19.27 0.86 11.93
N PRO A 453 20.48 0.80 12.54
CA PRO A 453 21.35 -0.37 12.39
C PRO A 453 20.73 -1.66 12.92
N TYR A 454 20.01 -1.60 14.05
CA TYR A 454 19.36 -2.77 14.63
C TYR A 454 18.21 -3.27 13.77
N LEU A 455 17.37 -2.36 13.26
CA LEU A 455 16.29 -2.71 12.34
C LEU A 455 16.82 -3.33 11.04
N PHE A 456 17.93 -2.81 10.52
CA PHE A 456 18.57 -3.35 9.32
C PHE A 456 19.10 -4.76 9.55
N ILE A 457 19.79 -5.00 10.67
CA ILE A 457 20.26 -6.35 11.05
C ILE A 457 19.09 -7.33 11.21
N ILE A 458 18.03 -6.94 11.92
CA ILE A 458 16.82 -7.75 12.08
C ILE A 458 16.22 -8.11 10.72
N THR A 459 16.13 -7.14 9.81
CA THR A 459 15.59 -7.34 8.47
C THR A 459 16.43 -8.30 7.64
N ILE A 460 17.76 -8.18 7.69
CA ILE A 460 18.67 -9.10 7.00
C ILE A 460 18.52 -10.52 7.55
N LEU A 461 18.56 -10.68 8.87
CA LEU A 461 18.44 -12.01 9.49
C LEU A 461 17.12 -12.69 9.14
N PHE A 462 16.02 -11.93 9.18
CA PHE A 462 14.71 -12.42 8.74
C PHE A 462 14.73 -12.81 7.26
N SER A 463 15.28 -11.94 6.41
CA SER A 463 15.30 -12.13 4.96
C SER A 463 16.14 -13.32 4.54
N VAL A 464 17.33 -13.52 5.12
CA VAL A 464 18.18 -14.67 4.81
C VAL A 464 17.46 -15.98 5.10
N VAL A 465 16.67 -16.07 6.16
CA VAL A 465 15.93 -17.30 6.47
C VAL A 465 14.68 -17.43 5.59
N ALA A 466 13.79 -16.44 5.63
CA ALA A 466 12.48 -16.53 4.99
C ALA A 466 12.57 -16.54 3.46
N TYR A 467 13.53 -15.82 2.87
CA TYR A 467 13.63 -15.69 1.42
C TYR A 467 14.04 -17.01 0.75
N TRP A 468 15.08 -17.65 1.29
CA TRP A 468 15.60 -18.89 0.74
C TRP A 468 14.73 -20.10 1.09
N LEU A 469 14.13 -20.15 2.29
CA LEU A 469 13.16 -21.19 2.63
C LEU A 469 11.88 -21.09 1.79
N GLY A 470 11.44 -19.86 1.46
CA GLY A 470 10.27 -19.61 0.61
C GLY A 470 10.47 -19.95 -0.88
N ASN A 471 11.71 -20.21 -1.32
CA ASN A 471 12.09 -20.39 -2.72
C ASN A 471 11.67 -19.21 -3.62
N PHE A 472 11.87 -17.98 -3.13
CA PHE A 472 11.68 -16.78 -3.94
C PHE A 472 12.75 -16.65 -5.05
N ARG A 473 12.50 -15.75 -6.02
CA ARG A 473 13.32 -15.58 -7.22
C ARG A 473 14.83 -15.46 -6.88
N PRO A 474 15.68 -16.39 -7.32
CA PRO A 474 17.11 -16.30 -7.06
C PRO A 474 17.71 -15.10 -7.81
N GLY A 475 18.42 -14.23 -7.10
CA GLY A 475 19.10 -13.06 -7.68
C GLY A 475 19.38 -11.96 -6.66
N ALA A 476 20.54 -11.30 -6.78
CA ALA A 476 20.94 -10.24 -5.85
C ALA A 476 19.96 -9.06 -5.86
N GLU A 477 19.51 -8.63 -7.04
CA GLU A 477 18.54 -7.54 -7.19
C GLU A 477 17.20 -7.84 -6.49
N ALA A 478 16.66 -9.04 -6.71
CA ALA A 478 15.40 -9.46 -6.11
C ALA A 478 15.50 -9.61 -4.58
N PHE A 479 16.62 -10.15 -4.07
CA PHE A 479 16.89 -10.25 -2.64
C PHE A 479 17.01 -8.89 -1.97
N TRP A 480 17.81 -7.97 -2.53
CA TRP A 480 17.98 -6.63 -1.95
C TRP A 480 16.72 -5.77 -2.06
N THR A 481 15.90 -5.98 -3.10
CA THR A 481 14.57 -5.35 -3.20
C THR A 481 13.66 -5.81 -2.07
N TRP A 482 13.65 -7.12 -1.76
CA TRP A 482 12.91 -7.68 -0.63
C TRP A 482 13.39 -7.11 0.71
N VAL A 483 14.71 -7.10 0.94
CA VAL A 483 15.32 -6.52 2.15
C VAL A 483 14.95 -5.05 2.30
N MET A 484 15.04 -4.26 1.22
CA MET A 484 14.69 -2.84 1.23
C MET A 484 13.24 -2.62 1.65
N TRP A 485 12.29 -3.35 1.05
CA TRP A 485 10.87 -3.20 1.37
C TRP A 485 10.54 -3.61 2.81
N LEU A 486 11.10 -4.73 3.29
CA LEU A 486 10.92 -5.13 4.68
C LEU A 486 11.57 -4.16 5.66
N PHE A 487 12.72 -3.59 5.32
CA PHE A 487 13.41 -2.63 6.17
C PHE A 487 12.60 -1.34 6.32
N LEU A 488 12.07 -0.82 5.20
CA LEU A 488 11.21 0.36 5.21
C LEU A 488 9.89 0.11 5.93
N ASP A 489 9.31 -1.09 5.77
CA ASP A 489 8.10 -1.51 6.49
C ASP A 489 8.34 -1.53 8.00
N LEU A 490 9.41 -2.18 8.44
CA LEU A 490 9.78 -2.26 9.86
C LEU A 490 10.13 -0.88 10.45
N LEU A 491 10.83 -0.03 9.70
CA LEU A 491 11.14 1.35 10.11
C LEU A 491 9.87 2.18 10.30
N ALA A 492 8.88 2.04 9.40
CA ALA A 492 7.60 2.71 9.52
C ALA A 492 6.80 2.19 10.73
N ALA A 493 6.77 0.87 10.93
CA ALA A 493 6.10 0.25 12.07
C ALA A 493 6.70 0.68 13.41
N GLU A 494 8.03 0.71 13.55
CA GLU A 494 8.67 1.17 14.79
C GLU A 494 8.47 2.68 15.02
N SER A 495 8.45 3.48 13.95
CA SER A 495 8.10 4.91 14.04
C SER A 495 6.67 5.12 14.54
N LEU A 496 5.72 4.28 14.12
CA LEU A 496 4.34 4.30 14.63
C LEU A 496 4.27 3.91 16.10
N VAL A 497 5.06 2.91 16.53
CA VAL A 497 5.18 2.51 17.94
C VAL A 497 5.68 3.68 18.80
N VAL A 498 6.72 4.37 18.34
CA VAL A 498 7.28 5.56 19.01
C VAL A 498 6.23 6.67 19.11
N LEU A 499 5.48 6.93 18.03
CA LEU A 499 4.41 7.93 18.02
C LEU A 499 3.32 7.61 19.05
N LEU A 500 2.77 6.40 19.02
CA LEU A 500 1.67 6.01 19.89
C LEU A 500 2.09 5.91 21.36
N SER A 501 3.30 5.42 21.63
CA SER A 501 3.85 5.37 23.00
C SER A 501 4.15 6.76 23.56
N SER A 502 4.44 7.75 22.70
CA SER A 502 4.63 9.14 23.11
C SER A 502 3.30 9.85 23.41
N LEU A 503 2.24 9.54 22.66
CA LEU A 503 0.89 10.06 22.88
C LEU A 503 0.22 9.43 24.11
N ILE A 504 0.46 8.14 24.33
CA ILE A 504 -0.17 7.35 25.38
C ILE A 504 0.94 6.61 26.16
N PRO A 505 1.58 7.25 27.17
CA PRO A 505 2.70 6.66 27.91
C PRO A 505 2.24 5.62 28.95
N ILE A 506 1.27 4.78 28.60
CA ILE A 506 0.75 3.68 29.42
C ILE A 506 0.97 2.39 28.63
N PHE A 507 1.85 1.52 29.12
CA PHE A 507 2.28 0.31 28.41
C PHE A 507 1.13 -0.49 27.77
N VAL A 508 0.11 -0.84 28.55
CA VAL A 508 -1.02 -1.67 28.09
C VAL A 508 -1.86 -0.95 27.01
N VAL A 509 -2.08 0.36 27.18
CA VAL A 509 -2.92 1.14 26.25
C VAL A 509 -2.14 1.45 24.97
N ALA A 510 -0.84 1.78 25.07
CA ALA A 510 0.05 1.94 23.92
C ALA A 510 0.15 0.65 23.11
N LEU A 511 0.27 -0.49 23.79
CA LEU A 511 0.30 -1.81 23.16
C LEU A 511 -0.99 -2.07 22.40
N ALA A 512 -2.15 -1.88 23.04
CA ALA A 512 -3.46 -2.07 22.41
C ALA A 512 -3.67 -1.12 21.22
N ALA A 513 -3.36 0.17 21.38
CA ALA A 513 -3.51 1.18 20.32
C ALA A 513 -2.60 0.89 19.13
N THR A 514 -1.36 0.47 19.38
CA THR A 514 -0.40 0.14 18.32
C THR A 514 -0.76 -1.16 17.62
N ALA A 515 -1.16 -2.19 18.37
CA ALA A 515 -1.67 -3.43 17.80
C ALA A 515 -2.92 -3.19 16.96
N PHE A 516 -3.83 -2.32 17.41
CA PHE A 516 -5.00 -1.90 16.65
C PHE A 516 -4.63 -1.15 15.37
N ALA A 517 -3.71 -0.16 15.44
CA ALA A 517 -3.28 0.61 14.28
C ALA A 517 -2.58 -0.28 13.23
N ASN A 518 -1.69 -1.17 13.67
CA ASN A 518 -1.05 -2.17 12.82
C ASN A 518 -2.08 -3.15 12.23
N GLY A 519 -3.01 -3.67 13.05
CA GLY A 519 -4.09 -4.55 12.59
C GLY A 519 -5.01 -3.89 11.57
N LEU A 520 -5.36 -2.62 11.77
CA LEU A 520 -6.14 -1.82 10.83
C LEU A 520 -5.39 -1.61 9.52
N TRP A 521 -4.08 -1.34 9.56
CA TRP A 521 -3.24 -1.26 8.36
C TRP A 521 -3.22 -2.58 7.58
N ILE A 522 -3.10 -3.73 8.27
CA ILE A 522 -3.16 -5.07 7.67
C ILE A 522 -4.54 -5.29 7.01
N ALA A 523 -5.63 -4.96 7.73
CA ALA A 523 -7.01 -5.16 7.26
C ALA A 523 -7.34 -4.26 6.05
N ILE A 524 -6.95 -2.98 6.07
CA ILE A 524 -7.15 -2.05 4.95
C ILE A 524 -6.35 -2.51 3.72
N ARG A 525 -5.14 -3.07 3.88
CA ARG A 525 -4.38 -3.64 2.77
C ARG A 525 -5.02 -4.89 2.19
N GLN A 526 -5.62 -5.75 2.99
CA GLN A 526 -6.38 -6.88 2.49
C GLN A 526 -7.62 -6.42 1.70
N ALA A 527 -8.30 -5.36 2.16
CA ALA A 527 -9.39 -4.71 1.42
C ALA A 527 -8.93 -3.98 0.14
N ARG A 528 -7.75 -3.34 0.17
CA ARG A 528 -7.10 -2.66 -0.98
C ARG A 528 -6.33 -3.60 -1.91
N ARG A 529 -6.13 -4.87 -1.56
CA ARG A 529 -5.50 -5.87 -2.46
C ARG A 529 -6.38 -6.22 -3.65
N HIS A 530 -7.65 -5.84 -3.63
CA HIS A 530 -8.46 -5.73 -4.85
C HIS A 530 -8.01 -4.62 -5.82
N LEU A 531 -7.05 -3.76 -5.45
CA LEU A 531 -6.71 -2.52 -6.17
C LEU A 531 -5.20 -2.30 -6.45
N ALA A 532 -4.28 -3.24 -6.15
CA ALA A 532 -2.83 -2.94 -6.18
C ALA A 532 -1.87 -4.10 -6.56
N THR A 533 -2.16 -4.88 -7.60
CA THR A 533 -1.08 -5.39 -8.47
C THR A 533 -0.82 -4.33 -9.56
N PRO A 534 0.40 -4.17 -10.12
CA PRO A 534 0.51 -3.57 -11.43
C PRO A 534 -0.26 -4.50 -12.35
N PHE A 535 -1.51 -4.12 -12.63
CA PHE A 535 -2.40 -4.83 -13.52
C PHE A 535 -1.81 -4.65 -14.90
N ASP A 536 -0.99 -5.61 -15.34
CA ASP A 536 -0.66 -5.68 -16.75
C ASP A 536 -1.91 -6.18 -17.48
N ALA A 537 -2.78 -5.25 -17.83
CA ALA A 537 -4.03 -5.53 -18.53
C ALA A 537 -3.77 -6.28 -19.85
N SER A 538 -2.55 -6.21 -20.41
CA SER A 538 -2.21 -6.88 -21.66
C SER A 538 -2.13 -8.41 -21.54
N HIS A 539 -1.93 -8.96 -20.34
CA HIS A 539 -1.74 -10.41 -20.13
C HIS A 539 -2.91 -11.09 -19.41
N GLN A 540 -4.01 -10.37 -19.18
CA GLN A 540 -5.18 -10.96 -18.54
C GLN A 540 -5.95 -11.81 -19.52
N LYS A 541 -6.11 -13.08 -19.16
CA LYS A 541 -7.00 -14.01 -19.85
C LYS A 541 -8.46 -13.61 -19.64
N GLU A 542 -9.29 -13.83 -20.65
CA GLU A 542 -10.72 -13.66 -20.55
C GLU A 542 -11.33 -14.68 -19.57
N TYR A 543 -12.42 -14.33 -18.89
CA TYR A 543 -13.17 -15.27 -18.03
C TYR A 543 -14.63 -15.41 -18.44
N ALA A 544 -15.11 -14.56 -19.35
CA ALA A 544 -16.49 -14.54 -19.81
C ALA A 544 -16.54 -14.21 -21.30
N PHE A 545 -17.48 -14.82 -22.01
CA PHE A 545 -17.83 -14.47 -23.38
C PHE A 545 -19.28 -13.96 -23.40
N GLU A 546 -19.61 -13.17 -24.40
CA GLU A 546 -20.94 -12.60 -24.61
C GLU A 546 -21.45 -13.02 -25.98
N MET A 547 -22.54 -13.80 -26.00
CA MET A 547 -23.20 -14.21 -27.22
C MET A 547 -24.07 -13.08 -27.76
N ALA A 548 -23.92 -12.77 -29.04
CA ALA A 548 -24.83 -11.89 -29.74
C ALA A 548 -25.16 -12.45 -31.13
N ALA A 549 -26.44 -12.49 -31.47
CA ALA A 549 -26.94 -12.94 -32.76
C ALA A 549 -28.04 -11.99 -33.25
N SER A 550 -28.20 -11.86 -34.57
CA SER A 550 -29.38 -11.23 -35.18
C SER A 550 -30.64 -12.05 -34.88
N SER A 551 -31.80 -11.41 -34.91
CA SER A 551 -33.05 -12.17 -35.02
C SER A 551 -33.10 -12.85 -36.38
N ILE A 552 -33.50 -14.12 -36.43
CA ILE A 552 -33.56 -14.90 -37.66
C ILE A 552 -34.97 -15.40 -37.88
N ARG A 553 -35.49 -15.20 -39.10
CA ARG A 553 -36.70 -15.84 -39.60
C ARG A 553 -36.27 -16.80 -40.70
N PHE A 554 -36.52 -18.10 -40.49
CA PHE A 554 -36.23 -19.13 -41.48
C PHE A 554 -37.53 -19.73 -41.99
N GLY A 555 -37.68 -19.84 -43.31
CA GLY A 555 -38.82 -20.55 -43.90
C GLY A 555 -39.04 -20.20 -45.37
N PRO A 556 -39.58 -21.13 -46.18
CA PRO A 556 -39.84 -20.88 -47.59
C PRO A 556 -40.92 -19.78 -47.76
N GLY A 557 -40.59 -18.74 -48.52
CA GLY A 557 -41.49 -17.64 -48.87
C GLY A 557 -41.58 -16.50 -47.84
N CYS A 558 -40.76 -16.53 -46.78
CA CYS A 558 -40.78 -15.50 -45.74
C CYS A 558 -40.26 -14.13 -46.24
N THR A 559 -39.57 -14.07 -47.39
CA THR A 559 -39.15 -12.82 -48.05
C THR A 559 -40.32 -11.86 -48.30
N LYS A 560 -41.52 -12.39 -48.55
CA LYS A 560 -42.73 -11.60 -48.85
C LYS A 560 -43.19 -10.70 -47.70
N GLU A 561 -42.75 -10.98 -46.48
CA GLU A 561 -43.16 -10.27 -45.26
C GLU A 561 -42.34 -8.97 -45.05
N VAL A 562 -41.26 -8.77 -45.80
CA VAL A 562 -40.28 -7.70 -45.57
C VAL A 562 -40.88 -6.29 -45.52
N GLY A 563 -41.91 -6.01 -46.33
CA GLY A 563 -42.62 -4.72 -46.29
C GLY A 563 -43.28 -4.48 -44.94
N MET A 564 -43.94 -5.49 -44.38
CA MET A 564 -44.62 -5.40 -43.10
C MET A 564 -43.61 -5.31 -41.95
N ASP A 565 -42.45 -5.96 -42.08
CA ASP A 565 -41.35 -5.81 -41.12
C ASP A 565 -40.89 -4.35 -41.03
N PHE A 566 -40.71 -3.67 -42.16
CA PHE A 566 -40.35 -2.25 -42.16
C PHE A 566 -41.46 -1.34 -41.62
N THR A 567 -42.73 -1.65 -41.91
CA THR A 567 -43.88 -0.98 -41.28
C THR A 567 -43.83 -1.09 -39.76
N ASN A 568 -43.60 -2.30 -39.24
CA ASN A 568 -43.50 -2.56 -37.81
C ASN A 568 -42.28 -1.88 -37.15
N MET A 569 -41.19 -1.71 -37.90
CA MET A 569 -40.01 -0.95 -37.46
C MET A 569 -40.20 0.57 -37.55
N GLY A 570 -41.32 1.05 -38.11
CA GLY A 570 -41.60 2.46 -38.31
C GLY A 570 -40.73 3.14 -39.38
N ALA A 571 -40.13 2.35 -40.28
CA ALA A 571 -39.29 2.86 -41.35
C ALA A 571 -40.14 3.52 -42.44
N LYS A 572 -39.69 4.66 -42.97
CA LYS A 572 -40.40 5.38 -44.03
C LYS A 572 -39.62 5.39 -45.33
N ARG A 573 -38.28 5.30 -45.26
CA ARG A 573 -37.36 5.53 -46.36
C ARG A 573 -36.24 4.50 -46.33
N VAL A 574 -36.42 3.42 -47.09
CA VAL A 574 -35.53 2.27 -47.09
C VAL A 574 -34.50 2.36 -48.22
N MET A 575 -33.22 2.19 -47.90
CA MET A 575 -32.18 1.98 -48.91
C MET A 575 -32.06 0.48 -49.20
N VAL A 576 -32.43 0.07 -50.40
CA VAL A 576 -32.35 -1.32 -50.88
C VAL A 576 -31.01 -1.51 -51.58
N VAL A 577 -30.22 -2.48 -51.13
CA VAL A 577 -28.86 -2.74 -51.61
C VAL A 577 -28.84 -4.14 -52.24
N THR A 578 -28.40 -4.23 -53.49
CA THR A 578 -28.31 -5.47 -54.27
C THR A 578 -27.18 -5.39 -55.30
N ASP A 579 -27.02 -6.44 -56.12
CA ASP A 579 -26.13 -6.44 -57.28
C ASP A 579 -26.93 -6.58 -58.59
N ALA A 580 -26.28 -6.29 -59.72
CA ALA A 580 -26.91 -6.29 -61.04
C ALA A 580 -27.49 -7.65 -61.49
N ASN A 581 -27.04 -8.76 -60.91
CA ASN A 581 -27.57 -10.09 -61.18
C ASN A 581 -28.78 -10.37 -60.29
N VAL A 582 -28.64 -10.16 -58.98
CA VAL A 582 -29.72 -10.40 -58.01
C VAL A 582 -30.91 -9.48 -58.23
N ARG A 583 -30.70 -8.26 -58.74
CA ARG A 583 -31.77 -7.33 -59.16
C ARG A 583 -32.79 -7.98 -60.12
N LYS A 584 -32.38 -8.97 -60.91
CA LYS A 584 -33.22 -9.64 -61.92
C LYS A 584 -33.90 -10.91 -61.38
N LEU A 585 -33.60 -11.33 -60.16
CA LEU A 585 -34.08 -12.57 -59.56
C LEU A 585 -35.41 -12.38 -58.82
N ASP A 586 -36.12 -13.48 -58.60
CA ASP A 586 -37.42 -13.49 -57.91
C ASP A 586 -37.35 -12.94 -56.48
N ALA A 587 -36.21 -13.13 -55.80
CA ALA A 587 -35.97 -12.56 -54.47
C ALA A 587 -36.18 -11.03 -54.45
N MET A 588 -35.64 -10.31 -55.43
CA MET A 588 -35.81 -8.86 -55.54
C MET A 588 -37.23 -8.46 -55.97
N LYS A 589 -37.87 -9.28 -56.81
CA LYS A 589 -39.28 -9.07 -57.17
C LYS A 589 -40.19 -9.15 -55.94
N GLN A 590 -40.04 -10.18 -55.11
CA GLN A 590 -40.81 -10.34 -53.88
C GLN A 590 -40.58 -9.20 -52.88
N VAL A 591 -39.34 -8.71 -52.79
CA VAL A 591 -38.98 -7.55 -51.96
C VAL A 591 -39.68 -6.29 -52.43
N VAL A 592 -39.61 -5.98 -53.73
CA VAL A 592 -40.26 -4.79 -54.31
C VAL A 592 -41.77 -4.86 -54.13
N GLU A 593 -42.40 -6.00 -54.45
CA GLU A 593 -43.83 -6.21 -54.24
C GLU A 593 -44.23 -6.06 -52.77
N GLY A 594 -43.40 -6.53 -51.84
CA GLY A 594 -43.61 -6.37 -50.41
C GLY A 594 -43.56 -4.92 -49.95
N LEU A 595 -42.54 -4.16 -50.37
CA LEU A 595 -42.38 -2.74 -50.01
C LEU A 595 -43.49 -1.87 -50.60
N GLU A 596 -43.86 -2.11 -51.86
CA GLU A 596 -44.93 -1.36 -52.54
C GLU A 596 -46.30 -1.64 -51.93
N ARG A 597 -46.59 -2.91 -51.58
CA ARG A 597 -47.85 -3.29 -50.94
C ARG A 597 -48.08 -2.55 -49.62
N GLU A 598 -47.03 -2.33 -48.84
CA GLU A 598 -47.11 -1.63 -47.56
C GLU A 598 -46.84 -0.11 -47.67
N GLY A 599 -46.63 0.41 -48.89
CA GLY A 599 -46.43 1.84 -49.14
C GLY A 599 -45.10 2.40 -48.61
N ILE A 600 -44.07 1.57 -48.47
CA ILE A 600 -42.74 1.99 -48.01
C ILE A 600 -41.98 2.67 -49.15
N GLN A 601 -41.46 3.88 -48.93
CA GLN A 601 -40.62 4.54 -49.93
C GLN A 601 -39.23 3.90 -49.93
N TYR A 602 -38.67 3.65 -51.12
CA TYR A 602 -37.36 3.04 -51.24
C TYR A 602 -36.54 3.57 -52.43
N GLU A 603 -35.22 3.45 -52.34
CA GLU A 603 -34.27 3.63 -53.46
C GLU A 603 -33.39 2.38 -53.58
N VAL A 604 -33.14 1.93 -54.81
CA VAL A 604 -32.36 0.71 -55.09
C VAL A 604 -30.96 1.09 -55.56
N TYR A 605 -29.94 0.64 -54.82
CA TYR A 605 -28.55 0.62 -55.25
C TYR A 605 -28.17 -0.80 -55.69
N ASP A 606 -27.86 -0.99 -56.97
CA ASP A 606 -27.48 -2.28 -57.58
C ASP A 606 -26.03 -2.33 -58.08
N GLY A 607 -25.23 -1.30 -57.73
CA GLY A 607 -23.82 -1.18 -58.12
C GLY A 607 -22.85 -1.97 -57.25
N VAL A 608 -23.32 -2.95 -56.46
CA VAL A 608 -22.45 -3.79 -55.64
C VAL A 608 -21.62 -4.71 -56.54
N ARG A 609 -20.32 -4.80 -56.25
CA ARG A 609 -19.40 -5.74 -56.88
C ARG A 609 -19.22 -6.98 -56.03
N VAL A 610 -19.04 -8.13 -56.69
CA VAL A 610 -18.48 -9.32 -56.03
C VAL A 610 -17.05 -8.96 -55.61
N GLU A 611 -16.70 -9.24 -54.35
CA GLU A 611 -15.47 -8.77 -53.71
C GLU A 611 -15.35 -7.23 -53.76
N PRO A 612 -16.13 -6.52 -52.91
CA PRO A 612 -16.27 -5.08 -53.01
C PRO A 612 -14.94 -4.41 -52.70
N LYS A 613 -14.53 -3.47 -53.56
CA LYS A 613 -13.33 -2.64 -53.38
C LYS A 613 -13.68 -1.37 -52.62
N ASP A 614 -12.71 -0.77 -51.94
CA ASP A 614 -12.91 0.42 -51.13
C ASP A 614 -13.49 1.61 -51.91
N ASP A 615 -13.15 1.77 -53.19
CA ASP A 615 -13.73 2.77 -54.10
C ASP A 615 -15.23 2.51 -54.38
N SER A 616 -15.61 1.27 -54.66
CA SER A 616 -16.99 0.87 -54.91
C SER A 616 -17.87 1.02 -53.66
N VAL A 617 -17.32 0.74 -52.47
CA VAL A 617 -18.01 0.94 -51.19
C VAL A 617 -18.21 2.43 -50.93
N LYS A 618 -17.20 3.28 -51.15
CA LYS A 618 -17.31 4.74 -51.01
C LYS A 618 -18.40 5.31 -51.92
N ALA A 619 -18.47 4.85 -53.17
CA ALA A 619 -19.53 5.25 -54.10
C ALA A 619 -20.93 4.88 -53.58
N ALA A 620 -21.11 3.68 -53.02
CA ALA A 620 -22.35 3.24 -52.41
C ALA A 620 -22.74 4.10 -51.19
N ILE A 621 -21.77 4.42 -50.32
CA ILE A 621 -21.97 5.29 -49.16
C ILE A 621 -22.49 6.67 -49.58
N GLU A 622 -21.92 7.27 -50.62
CA GLU A 622 -22.35 8.60 -51.11
C GLU A 622 -23.77 8.60 -51.70
N VAL A 623 -24.23 7.49 -52.28
CA VAL A 623 -25.65 7.32 -52.66
C VAL A 623 -26.52 7.33 -51.41
N SER A 624 -26.15 6.54 -50.40
CA SER A 624 -26.90 6.47 -49.14
C SER A 624 -26.99 7.81 -48.40
N LYS A 625 -25.87 8.54 -48.29
CA LYS A 625 -25.83 9.87 -47.65
C LYS A 625 -26.73 10.89 -48.36
N ARG A 626 -26.79 10.86 -49.70
CA ARG A 626 -27.65 11.74 -50.50
C ARG A 626 -29.12 11.39 -50.32
N TYR A 627 -29.46 10.10 -50.33
CA TYR A 627 -30.83 9.67 -50.09
C TYR A 627 -31.24 10.07 -48.66
N LYS A 628 -30.45 9.75 -47.62
CA LYS A 628 -30.80 9.85 -46.18
C LYS A 628 -31.86 8.83 -45.73
N PRO A 629 -31.61 7.51 -45.91
CA PRO A 629 -32.54 6.47 -45.45
C PRO A 629 -32.68 6.46 -43.92
N ASP A 630 -33.80 5.92 -43.43
CA ASP A 630 -34.01 5.60 -42.02
C ASP A 630 -33.94 4.09 -41.72
N ALA A 631 -33.84 3.25 -42.75
CA ALA A 631 -33.53 1.82 -42.64
C ALA A 631 -32.86 1.26 -43.92
N PHE A 632 -32.25 0.09 -43.81
CA PHE A 632 -31.53 -0.58 -44.90
C PHE A 632 -32.08 -1.98 -45.15
N LEU A 633 -32.13 -2.38 -46.42
CA LEU A 633 -32.50 -3.73 -46.85
C LEU A 633 -31.41 -4.27 -47.78
N ALA A 634 -30.72 -5.34 -47.38
CA ALA A 634 -29.75 -6.02 -48.21
C ALA A 634 -30.38 -7.27 -48.84
N VAL A 635 -30.32 -7.41 -50.15
CA VAL A 635 -30.83 -8.58 -50.88
C VAL A 635 -29.74 -9.08 -51.82
N GLY A 636 -29.05 -10.15 -51.41
CA GLY A 636 -27.93 -10.68 -52.18
C GLY A 636 -27.02 -11.59 -51.37
N GLY A 637 -25.84 -11.89 -51.91
CA GLY A 637 -24.80 -12.64 -51.22
C GLY A 637 -24.02 -11.79 -50.19
N GLY A 638 -22.95 -12.36 -49.64
CA GLY A 638 -22.14 -11.71 -48.60
C GLY A 638 -21.63 -10.32 -48.98
N SER A 639 -21.17 -10.11 -50.23
CA SER A 639 -20.71 -8.80 -50.71
C SER A 639 -21.79 -7.72 -50.66
N VAL A 640 -23.06 -8.07 -50.92
CA VAL A 640 -24.20 -7.15 -50.83
C VAL A 640 -24.49 -6.79 -49.39
N ILE A 641 -24.56 -7.79 -48.51
CA ILE A 641 -24.86 -7.59 -47.09
C ILE A 641 -23.74 -6.76 -46.43
N ASP A 642 -22.48 -7.06 -46.75
CA ASP A 642 -21.31 -6.33 -46.24
C ASP A 642 -21.30 -4.88 -46.73
N THR A 643 -21.60 -4.64 -48.02
CA THR A 643 -21.73 -3.28 -48.56
C THR A 643 -22.86 -2.52 -47.87
N ALA A 644 -24.02 -3.15 -47.64
CA ALA A 644 -25.14 -2.53 -46.93
C ALA A 644 -24.80 -2.17 -45.48
N LYS A 645 -24.05 -3.03 -44.77
CA LYS A 645 -23.53 -2.73 -43.42
C LYS A 645 -22.62 -1.50 -43.43
N LEU A 646 -21.73 -1.39 -44.41
CA LEU A 646 -20.81 -0.25 -44.56
C LEU A 646 -21.58 1.04 -44.92
N MET A 647 -22.57 0.96 -45.83
CA MET A 647 -23.48 2.07 -46.13
C MET A 647 -24.20 2.56 -44.88
N ASN A 648 -24.77 1.65 -44.09
CA ASN A 648 -25.48 1.97 -42.86
C ASN A 648 -24.56 2.65 -41.83
N LEU A 649 -23.35 2.10 -41.63
CA LEU A 649 -22.36 2.65 -40.72
C LEU A 649 -22.00 4.11 -41.06
N TYR A 650 -21.59 4.36 -42.30
CA TYR A 650 -21.12 5.69 -42.71
C TYR A 650 -22.25 6.68 -43.04
N THR A 651 -23.49 6.21 -43.15
CA THR A 651 -24.68 7.08 -43.17
C THR A 651 -25.04 7.53 -41.76
N THR A 652 -24.89 6.63 -40.77
CA THR A 652 -25.12 6.95 -39.35
C THR A 652 -24.04 7.91 -38.82
N PHE A 653 -22.79 7.77 -39.27
CA PHE A 653 -21.67 8.63 -38.89
C PHE A 653 -21.07 9.34 -40.11
N PRO A 654 -21.73 10.39 -40.64
CA PRO A 654 -21.33 11.02 -41.89
C PRO A 654 -19.97 11.73 -41.84
N GLU A 655 -19.58 12.19 -40.65
CA GLU A 655 -18.32 12.90 -40.37
C GLU A 655 -17.11 11.97 -40.14
N ALA A 656 -17.33 10.66 -40.08
CA ALA A 656 -16.25 9.70 -39.85
C ALA A 656 -15.40 9.49 -41.12
N ASP A 657 -14.07 9.43 -40.95
CA ASP A 657 -13.18 9.04 -42.03
C ASP A 657 -13.35 7.55 -42.38
N PHE A 658 -13.18 7.17 -43.65
CA PHE A 658 -13.42 5.80 -44.09
C PHE A 658 -12.51 4.75 -43.41
N LEU A 659 -11.35 5.15 -42.89
CA LEU A 659 -10.44 4.25 -42.16
C LEU A 659 -10.64 4.29 -40.64
N ASP A 660 -11.57 5.09 -40.12
CA ASP A 660 -11.79 5.24 -38.68
C ASP A 660 -12.20 3.92 -38.01
N PHE A 661 -13.17 3.22 -38.60
CA PHE A 661 -13.71 1.98 -38.05
C PHE A 661 -13.03 0.71 -38.60
N VAL A 662 -12.21 0.83 -39.64
CA VAL A 662 -11.47 -0.29 -40.24
C VAL A 662 -10.49 -0.87 -39.23
N ASN A 663 -10.43 -2.20 -39.14
CA ASN A 663 -9.64 -2.92 -38.14
C ASN A 663 -8.14 -2.52 -38.20
N ALA A 664 -7.54 -2.33 -37.03
CA ALA A 664 -6.08 -2.17 -36.92
C ALA A 664 -5.35 -3.48 -37.31
N PRO A 665 -4.14 -3.41 -37.88
CA PRO A 665 -3.31 -2.22 -38.10
C PRO A 665 -3.58 -1.47 -39.42
N LEU A 666 -4.47 -1.97 -40.28
CA LEU A 666 -4.75 -1.37 -41.59
C LEU A 666 -5.59 -0.09 -41.51
N GLY A 667 -6.50 0.00 -40.52
CA GLY A 667 -7.26 1.20 -40.15
C GLY A 667 -7.04 1.62 -38.69
N LYS A 668 -7.90 2.50 -38.16
CA LYS A 668 -7.78 3.03 -36.79
C LYS A 668 -8.51 2.20 -35.72
N GLY A 669 -9.35 1.24 -36.12
CA GLY A 669 -10.06 0.34 -35.22
C GLY A 669 -10.92 1.03 -34.15
N LYS A 670 -11.47 2.21 -34.43
CA LYS A 670 -12.29 2.95 -33.47
C LYS A 670 -13.58 2.16 -33.14
N PRO A 671 -14.03 2.15 -31.88
CA PRO A 671 -15.29 1.51 -31.51
C PRO A 671 -16.49 2.25 -32.11
N ILE A 672 -17.59 1.54 -32.39
CA ILE A 672 -18.82 2.13 -32.93
C ILE A 672 -19.73 2.51 -31.76
N PRO A 673 -19.96 3.80 -31.49
CA PRO A 673 -20.48 4.27 -30.19
C PRO A 673 -21.98 4.06 -29.99
N SER A 674 -22.77 3.89 -31.06
CA SER A 674 -24.22 3.72 -30.99
C SER A 674 -24.72 2.63 -31.93
N LYS A 675 -25.99 2.23 -31.73
CA LYS A 675 -26.71 1.38 -32.67
C LYS A 675 -26.84 2.10 -34.02
N LEU A 676 -26.84 1.32 -35.10
CA LEU A 676 -27.07 1.79 -36.47
C LEU A 676 -28.56 1.77 -36.79
N PHE A 677 -28.95 2.30 -37.96
CA PHE A 677 -30.32 2.17 -38.47
C PHE A 677 -30.69 0.69 -38.62
N PRO A 678 -32.00 0.32 -38.53
CA PRO A 678 -32.42 -1.05 -38.77
C PRO A 678 -31.93 -1.57 -40.12
N LEU A 679 -31.34 -2.77 -40.11
CA LEU A 679 -30.87 -3.47 -41.31
C LEU A 679 -31.56 -4.83 -41.39
N VAL A 680 -32.30 -5.06 -42.46
CA VAL A 680 -32.83 -6.39 -42.81
C VAL A 680 -31.93 -7.01 -43.86
N ALA A 681 -31.49 -8.25 -43.65
CA ALA A 681 -30.62 -8.98 -44.57
C ALA A 681 -31.33 -10.22 -45.13
N VAL A 682 -31.39 -10.32 -46.46
CA VAL A 682 -32.01 -11.41 -47.22
C VAL A 682 -30.91 -12.10 -48.03
N PRO A 683 -30.30 -13.19 -47.51
CA PRO A 683 -29.24 -13.89 -48.22
C PRO A 683 -29.78 -14.61 -49.47
N THR A 684 -29.03 -14.51 -50.57
CA THR A 684 -29.28 -15.27 -51.82
C THR A 684 -28.18 -16.30 -52.11
N THR A 685 -27.22 -16.47 -51.19
CA THR A 685 -26.13 -17.45 -51.26
C THR A 685 -25.95 -18.13 -49.91
N ALA A 686 -25.74 -19.45 -49.91
CA ALA A 686 -25.50 -20.23 -48.70
C ALA A 686 -24.00 -20.35 -48.39
N GLY A 687 -23.38 -19.29 -47.86
CA GLY A 687 -21.93 -19.30 -47.57
C GLY A 687 -21.49 -18.44 -46.39
N THR A 688 -21.83 -17.15 -46.43
CA THR A 688 -21.17 -16.18 -45.53
C THR A 688 -21.75 -16.11 -44.12
N GLY A 689 -23.02 -16.48 -43.94
CA GLY A 689 -23.77 -16.23 -42.70
C GLY A 689 -23.84 -14.75 -42.32
N SER A 690 -23.55 -13.82 -43.24
CA SER A 690 -23.42 -12.38 -42.99
C SER A 690 -24.71 -11.77 -42.42
N GLU A 691 -25.87 -12.40 -42.63
CA GLU A 691 -27.16 -12.03 -42.04
C GLU A 691 -27.20 -12.15 -40.50
N THR A 692 -26.27 -12.90 -39.89
CA THR A 692 -26.16 -13.11 -38.44
C THR A 692 -24.99 -12.36 -37.79
N THR A 693 -24.02 -11.90 -38.58
CA THR A 693 -22.73 -11.41 -38.07
C THR A 693 -22.59 -9.89 -38.11
N GLY A 694 -21.73 -9.35 -37.24
CA GLY A 694 -21.39 -7.93 -37.19
C GLY A 694 -20.14 -7.58 -38.00
N THR A 695 -19.78 -8.40 -38.99
CA THR A 695 -18.57 -8.23 -39.80
C THR A 695 -18.95 -7.75 -41.20
N ALA A 696 -18.14 -6.87 -41.79
CA ALA A 696 -18.18 -6.52 -43.19
C ALA A 696 -16.76 -6.51 -43.77
N ILE A 697 -16.54 -7.20 -44.90
CA ILE A 697 -15.24 -7.40 -45.54
C ILE A 697 -15.21 -6.69 -46.90
N PHE A 698 -14.05 -6.10 -47.24
CA PHE A 698 -13.80 -5.45 -48.53
C PHE A 698 -12.29 -5.43 -48.87
N ASP A 699 -11.98 -5.21 -50.14
CA ASP A 699 -10.61 -5.08 -50.64
C ASP A 699 -10.10 -3.64 -50.51
N LEU A 700 -9.01 -3.46 -49.75
CA LEU A 700 -8.31 -2.19 -49.63
C LEU A 700 -7.18 -2.12 -50.67
N VAL A 701 -7.52 -1.57 -51.85
CA VAL A 701 -6.65 -1.60 -53.04
C VAL A 701 -5.28 -0.96 -52.77
N SER A 702 -5.26 0.17 -52.05
CA SER A 702 -4.03 0.90 -51.71
C SER A 702 -3.02 0.10 -50.87
N LYS A 703 -3.49 -0.89 -50.12
CA LYS A 703 -2.66 -1.75 -49.25
C LYS A 703 -2.47 -3.15 -49.80
N ARG A 704 -3.04 -3.47 -50.97
CA ARG A 704 -3.07 -4.82 -51.57
C ARG A 704 -3.51 -5.88 -50.55
N ALA A 705 -4.49 -5.53 -49.71
CA ALA A 705 -4.93 -6.36 -48.60
C ALA A 705 -6.46 -6.36 -48.53
N LYS A 706 -7.02 -7.53 -48.22
CA LYS A 706 -8.42 -7.68 -47.83
C LYS A 706 -8.54 -7.38 -46.34
N THR A 707 -9.52 -6.57 -45.95
CA THR A 707 -9.73 -6.18 -44.54
C THR A 707 -11.22 -5.95 -44.27
N GLY A 708 -11.56 -5.49 -43.08
CA GLY A 708 -12.96 -5.25 -42.75
C GLY A 708 -13.18 -4.48 -41.46
N ILE A 709 -14.44 -4.43 -41.07
CA ILE A 709 -14.94 -3.86 -39.82
C ILE A 709 -15.69 -4.97 -39.11
N ALA A 710 -15.40 -5.20 -37.82
CA ALA A 710 -16.10 -6.20 -37.02
C ALA A 710 -16.61 -5.57 -35.72
N HIS A 711 -17.92 -5.39 -35.62
CA HIS A 711 -18.53 -4.80 -34.43
C HIS A 711 -19.98 -5.27 -34.22
N ARG A 712 -20.38 -5.47 -32.96
CA ARG A 712 -21.71 -5.97 -32.60
C ARG A 712 -22.85 -5.09 -33.09
N ASN A 713 -22.65 -3.78 -33.19
CA ASN A 713 -23.66 -2.82 -33.69
C ASN A 713 -23.89 -2.90 -35.21
N MET A 714 -23.03 -3.60 -35.95
CA MET A 714 -23.21 -3.81 -37.39
C MET A 714 -24.04 -5.04 -37.72
N LYS A 715 -24.47 -5.81 -36.72
CA LYS A 715 -25.35 -6.95 -36.94
C LYS A 715 -26.67 -6.49 -37.56
N PRO A 716 -27.20 -7.21 -38.56
CA PRO A 716 -28.56 -7.02 -39.01
C PRO A 716 -29.55 -7.12 -37.86
N THR A 717 -30.61 -6.32 -37.94
CA THR A 717 -31.73 -6.39 -36.99
C THR A 717 -32.52 -7.67 -37.22
N LEU A 718 -32.72 -8.04 -38.48
CA LEU A 718 -33.42 -9.25 -38.90
C LEU A 718 -32.71 -9.88 -40.10
N GLY A 719 -32.41 -11.18 -40.01
CA GLY A 719 -32.05 -12.01 -41.16
C GLY A 719 -33.27 -12.80 -41.62
N ILE A 720 -33.70 -12.61 -42.87
CA ILE A 720 -34.82 -13.33 -43.49
C ILE A 720 -34.22 -14.42 -44.38
N VAL A 721 -34.13 -15.62 -43.85
CA VAL A 721 -33.48 -16.77 -44.47
C VAL A 721 -34.53 -17.62 -45.18
N ASP A 722 -34.69 -17.34 -46.47
CA ASP A 722 -35.69 -17.98 -47.34
C ASP A 722 -35.01 -18.96 -48.31
N PRO A 723 -35.22 -20.29 -48.16
CA PRO A 723 -34.65 -21.29 -49.07
C PRO A 723 -35.02 -21.11 -50.55
N LEU A 724 -36.07 -20.33 -50.86
CA LEU A 724 -36.43 -20.05 -52.25
C LEU A 724 -35.40 -19.14 -52.94
N ASN A 725 -34.67 -18.32 -52.18
CA ASN A 725 -33.76 -17.31 -52.71
C ASN A 725 -32.43 -17.89 -53.21
N THR A 726 -32.08 -19.12 -52.83
CA THR A 726 -30.85 -19.81 -53.26
C THR A 726 -31.09 -20.79 -54.41
N ARG A 727 -32.33 -20.96 -54.88
CA ARG A 727 -32.70 -21.99 -55.87
C ARG A 727 -31.98 -21.86 -57.22
N THR A 728 -31.77 -20.62 -57.66
CA THR A 728 -31.16 -20.33 -58.96
C THR A 728 -29.64 -20.23 -58.88
N MET A 729 -29.03 -20.65 -57.78
CA MET A 729 -27.59 -20.52 -57.56
C MET A 729 -26.83 -21.55 -58.42
N PRO A 730 -25.79 -21.14 -59.18
CA PRO A 730 -24.99 -22.09 -59.96
C PRO A 730 -24.24 -23.10 -59.07
N SER A 731 -24.03 -24.33 -59.57
CA SER A 731 -23.32 -25.40 -58.83
C SER A 731 -21.92 -24.98 -58.33
N ALA A 732 -21.15 -24.23 -59.13
CA ALA A 732 -19.86 -23.69 -58.70
C ALA A 732 -19.96 -22.66 -57.55
N VAL A 733 -21.07 -21.93 -57.48
CA VAL A 733 -21.35 -21.02 -56.36
C VAL A 733 -21.80 -21.82 -55.13
N HIS A 734 -22.61 -22.88 -55.28
CA HIS A 734 -22.89 -23.83 -54.18
C HIS A 734 -21.61 -24.42 -53.59
N ALA A 735 -20.68 -24.87 -54.43
CA ALA A 735 -19.43 -25.45 -53.99
C ALA A 735 -18.58 -24.42 -53.23
N SER A 736 -18.30 -23.27 -53.85
CA SER A 736 -17.48 -22.25 -53.22
C SER A 736 -18.13 -21.67 -51.97
N SER A 737 -19.44 -21.43 -51.95
CA SER A 737 -20.10 -20.87 -50.77
C SER A 737 -20.16 -21.89 -49.64
N GLY A 738 -20.39 -23.17 -49.94
CA GLY A 738 -20.41 -24.23 -48.93
C GLY A 738 -19.04 -24.55 -48.34
N LEU A 739 -17.96 -24.42 -49.12
CA LEU A 739 -16.59 -24.53 -48.61
C LEU A 739 -16.24 -23.44 -47.59
N ASP A 740 -16.85 -22.26 -47.75
CA ASP A 740 -16.78 -21.18 -46.76
C ASP A 740 -17.46 -21.59 -45.45
N VAL A 741 -18.68 -22.16 -45.53
CA VAL A 741 -19.40 -22.71 -44.35
C VAL A 741 -18.59 -23.81 -43.65
N LEU A 742 -17.95 -24.69 -44.43
CA LEU A 742 -17.12 -25.76 -43.91
C LEU A 742 -15.98 -25.19 -43.04
N CYS A 743 -15.23 -24.23 -43.59
CA CYS A 743 -14.11 -23.61 -42.88
C CYS A 743 -14.59 -22.75 -41.72
N HIS A 744 -15.68 -21.97 -41.88
CA HIS A 744 -16.32 -21.26 -40.78
C HIS A 744 -16.58 -22.17 -39.58
N SER A 745 -17.19 -23.33 -39.84
CA SER A 745 -17.58 -24.28 -38.81
C SER A 745 -16.38 -24.95 -38.12
N LEU A 746 -15.35 -25.30 -38.88
CA LEU A 746 -14.14 -25.92 -38.34
C LEU A 746 -13.28 -24.94 -37.55
N GLU A 747 -13.06 -23.73 -38.08
CA GLU A 747 -12.24 -22.73 -37.43
C GLU A 747 -12.90 -22.18 -36.18
N SER A 748 -14.22 -21.97 -36.18
CA SER A 748 -14.92 -21.55 -34.96
C SER A 748 -14.92 -22.64 -33.88
N TRP A 749 -14.99 -23.90 -34.30
CA TRP A 749 -14.92 -25.06 -33.40
C TRP A 749 -13.52 -25.29 -32.82
N THR A 750 -12.46 -25.03 -33.60
CA THR A 750 -11.07 -25.33 -33.21
C THR A 750 -10.27 -24.09 -32.82
N ALA A 751 -10.86 -22.89 -32.84
CA ALA A 751 -10.25 -21.68 -32.33
C ALA A 751 -9.74 -21.82 -30.89
N ILE A 752 -8.81 -20.93 -30.51
CA ILE A 752 -8.36 -20.87 -29.11
C ILE A 752 -9.56 -20.79 -28.16
N PRO A 753 -9.55 -21.50 -27.03
CA PRO A 753 -10.61 -21.38 -26.04
C PRO A 753 -10.81 -19.92 -25.61
N TYR A 754 -12.06 -19.50 -25.41
CA TYR A 754 -12.35 -18.09 -25.10
C TYR A 754 -11.57 -17.58 -23.88
N ASN A 755 -11.36 -18.45 -22.89
CA ASN A 755 -10.63 -18.17 -21.65
C ASN A 755 -9.10 -18.18 -21.80
N GLU A 756 -8.57 -18.48 -22.98
CA GLU A 756 -7.15 -18.38 -23.32
C GLU A 756 -6.84 -17.09 -24.10
N ARG A 757 -7.87 -16.39 -24.59
CA ARG A 757 -7.74 -15.11 -25.30
C ARG A 757 -7.15 -14.03 -24.40
N THR A 758 -6.18 -13.29 -24.93
CA THR A 758 -5.58 -12.10 -24.31
C THR A 758 -5.48 -10.97 -25.34
N PRO A 759 -5.52 -9.69 -24.92
CA PRO A 759 -5.87 -9.22 -23.58
C PRO A 759 -7.38 -9.22 -23.30
N ARG A 760 -7.73 -9.36 -22.03
CA ARG A 760 -9.06 -9.10 -21.49
C ARG A 760 -9.42 -7.62 -21.66
N PRO A 761 -10.63 -7.28 -22.15
CA PRO A 761 -11.02 -5.89 -22.30
C PRO A 761 -11.17 -5.22 -20.94
N SER A 762 -10.74 -3.96 -20.83
CA SER A 762 -10.85 -3.18 -19.59
C SER A 762 -12.30 -2.86 -19.22
N ASN A 763 -13.18 -2.80 -20.23
CA ASN A 763 -14.61 -2.58 -20.08
C ASN A 763 -15.35 -3.68 -20.88
N PRO A 764 -16.36 -4.37 -20.31
CA PRO A 764 -17.13 -5.39 -21.03
C PRO A 764 -17.65 -4.95 -22.40
N ILE A 765 -18.00 -3.67 -22.58
CA ILE A 765 -18.46 -3.14 -23.87
C ILE A 765 -17.38 -3.19 -24.98
N GLN A 766 -16.10 -3.24 -24.60
CA GLN A 766 -14.95 -3.36 -25.51
C GLN A 766 -14.64 -4.81 -25.86
N ARG A 767 -15.41 -5.80 -25.36
CA ARG A 767 -15.19 -7.20 -25.71
C ARG A 767 -15.42 -7.37 -27.22
N PRO A 768 -14.46 -7.98 -27.95
CA PRO A 768 -14.58 -8.13 -29.39
C PRO A 768 -15.77 -9.01 -29.78
N ALA A 769 -16.17 -8.93 -31.05
CA ALA A 769 -17.18 -9.81 -31.61
C ALA A 769 -16.68 -11.28 -31.61
N TYR A 770 -15.44 -11.49 -32.06
CA TYR A 770 -14.79 -12.80 -32.05
C TYR A 770 -14.05 -13.02 -30.73
N GLN A 771 -14.41 -14.09 -30.03
CA GLN A 771 -14.03 -14.30 -28.64
C GLN A 771 -13.29 -15.61 -28.39
N GLY A 772 -13.05 -16.42 -29.42
CA GLY A 772 -12.54 -17.78 -29.29
C GLY A 772 -13.65 -18.81 -29.08
N ALA A 773 -13.27 -20.08 -29.17
CA ALA A 773 -14.17 -21.21 -29.00
C ALA A 773 -14.87 -21.17 -27.64
N ASN A 774 -16.19 -21.36 -27.63
CA ASN A 774 -17.01 -21.23 -26.42
C ASN A 774 -18.23 -22.16 -26.45
N PRO A 775 -18.71 -22.64 -25.28
CA PRO A 775 -19.73 -23.69 -25.21
C PRO A 775 -21.05 -23.40 -25.95
N ILE A 776 -21.41 -22.12 -26.14
CA ILE A 776 -22.64 -21.75 -26.86
C ILE A 776 -22.40 -21.81 -28.37
N SER A 777 -21.32 -21.19 -28.86
CA SER A 777 -20.98 -21.15 -30.29
C SER A 777 -20.63 -22.55 -30.82
N ASP A 778 -20.08 -23.39 -29.96
CA ASP A 778 -19.73 -24.79 -30.20
C ASP A 778 -20.92 -25.62 -30.71
N ILE A 779 -22.13 -25.40 -30.16
CA ILE A 779 -23.36 -26.10 -30.57
C ILE A 779 -23.67 -25.81 -32.04
N PHE A 780 -23.61 -24.54 -32.41
CA PHE A 780 -23.91 -24.10 -33.78
C PHE A 780 -22.82 -24.51 -34.76
N SER A 781 -21.55 -24.40 -34.36
CA SER A 781 -20.40 -24.72 -35.21
C SER A 781 -20.35 -26.20 -35.56
N LEU A 782 -20.51 -27.09 -34.58
CA LEU A 782 -20.47 -28.53 -34.83
C LEU A 782 -21.69 -29.02 -35.61
N GLN A 783 -22.87 -28.45 -35.35
CA GLN A 783 -24.07 -28.79 -36.13
C GLN A 783 -23.93 -28.33 -37.59
N ALA A 784 -23.48 -27.10 -37.81
CA ALA A 784 -23.22 -26.58 -39.15
C ALA A 784 -22.17 -27.41 -39.90
N LEU A 785 -21.12 -27.89 -39.21
CA LEU A 785 -20.13 -28.81 -39.79
C LEU A 785 -20.79 -30.11 -40.26
N LYS A 786 -21.57 -30.77 -39.41
CA LYS A 786 -22.26 -32.04 -39.74
C LYS A 786 -23.21 -31.87 -40.92
N ASP A 787 -23.99 -30.80 -40.93
CA ASP A 787 -24.92 -30.51 -42.03
C ASP A 787 -24.16 -30.19 -43.32
N THR A 788 -23.06 -29.43 -43.24
CA THR A 788 -22.24 -29.11 -44.41
C THR A 788 -21.63 -30.36 -45.02
N VAL A 789 -21.00 -31.24 -44.22
CA VAL A 789 -20.42 -32.49 -44.72
C VAL A 789 -21.47 -33.38 -45.37
N LYS A 790 -22.69 -33.42 -44.81
CA LYS A 790 -23.79 -34.24 -45.33
C LYS A 790 -24.43 -33.67 -46.61
N TYR A 791 -24.72 -32.37 -46.65
CA TYR A 791 -25.58 -31.79 -47.70
C TYR A 791 -24.80 -31.04 -48.79
N LEU A 792 -23.57 -30.57 -48.53
CA LEU A 792 -22.79 -29.86 -49.55
C LEU A 792 -22.52 -30.71 -50.81
N PRO A 793 -22.05 -31.97 -50.70
CA PRO A 793 -21.84 -32.80 -51.89
C PRO A 793 -23.13 -33.03 -52.69
N ARG A 794 -24.28 -33.10 -52.01
CA ARG A 794 -25.61 -33.24 -52.63
C ARG A 794 -25.99 -31.98 -53.41
N ALA A 795 -25.91 -30.81 -52.76
CA ALA A 795 -26.28 -29.53 -53.36
C ALA A 795 -25.39 -29.14 -54.56
N VAL A 796 -24.11 -29.54 -54.56
CA VAL A 796 -23.20 -29.33 -55.69
C VAL A 796 -23.52 -30.25 -56.86
N LYS A 797 -23.79 -31.53 -56.57
CA LYS A 797 -24.04 -32.56 -57.59
C LYS A 797 -25.41 -32.43 -58.24
N ASP A 798 -26.44 -32.09 -57.46
CA ASP A 798 -27.82 -31.95 -57.90
C ASP A 798 -28.39 -30.57 -57.54
N PRO A 799 -28.39 -29.62 -58.50
CA PRO A 799 -29.00 -28.30 -58.33
C PRO A 799 -30.52 -28.29 -58.15
N GLU A 800 -31.19 -29.44 -58.22
CA GLU A 800 -32.64 -29.57 -57.92
C GLU A 800 -32.90 -30.21 -56.55
N ASP A 801 -31.86 -30.60 -55.81
CA ASP A 801 -31.98 -31.11 -54.44
C ASP A 801 -32.34 -29.98 -53.46
N HIS A 802 -33.62 -29.61 -53.43
CA HIS A 802 -34.15 -28.52 -52.61
C HIS A 802 -33.94 -28.76 -51.10
N GLU A 803 -33.90 -30.01 -50.65
CA GLU A 803 -33.59 -30.32 -49.25
C GLU A 803 -32.15 -29.93 -48.96
N ALA A 804 -31.19 -30.41 -49.76
CA ALA A 804 -29.78 -30.11 -49.57
C ALA A 804 -29.50 -28.60 -49.64
N GLN A 805 -30.14 -27.87 -50.54
CA GLN A 805 -30.01 -26.41 -50.63
C GLN A 805 -30.57 -25.70 -49.39
N SER A 806 -31.76 -26.08 -48.94
CA SER A 806 -32.39 -25.52 -47.74
C SER A 806 -31.53 -25.77 -46.50
N GLN A 807 -31.00 -26.99 -46.36
CA GLN A 807 -30.12 -27.36 -45.25
C GLN A 807 -28.75 -26.66 -45.34
N MET A 808 -28.19 -26.46 -46.53
CA MET A 808 -26.97 -25.67 -46.70
C MET A 808 -27.17 -24.20 -46.34
N LEU A 809 -28.32 -23.62 -46.67
CA LEU A 809 -28.65 -22.25 -46.28
C LEU A 809 -28.81 -22.14 -44.75
N LEU A 810 -29.48 -23.09 -44.12
CA LEU A 810 -29.57 -23.17 -42.66
C LEU A 810 -28.19 -23.37 -42.02
N ALA A 811 -27.35 -24.25 -42.56
CA ALA A 811 -25.99 -24.49 -42.09
C ALA A 811 -25.13 -23.22 -42.18
N ALA A 812 -25.27 -22.43 -43.24
CA ALA A 812 -24.62 -21.13 -43.37
C ALA A 812 -25.05 -20.14 -42.27
N THR A 813 -26.34 -20.09 -41.95
CA THR A 813 -26.86 -19.27 -40.85
C THR A 813 -26.35 -19.77 -39.49
N LEU A 814 -26.35 -21.09 -39.23
CA LEU A 814 -25.83 -21.67 -37.99
C LEU A 814 -24.33 -21.41 -37.84
N ALA A 815 -23.55 -21.61 -38.91
CA ALA A 815 -22.14 -21.25 -38.94
C ALA A 815 -21.97 -19.76 -38.61
N GLY A 816 -22.75 -18.88 -39.23
CA GLY A 816 -22.80 -17.45 -38.93
C GLY A 816 -23.00 -17.12 -37.46
N VAL A 817 -23.94 -17.79 -36.79
CA VAL A 817 -24.17 -17.65 -35.35
C VAL A 817 -22.95 -18.13 -34.54
N GLY A 818 -22.34 -19.26 -34.93
CA GLY A 818 -21.15 -19.82 -34.30
C GLY A 818 -19.91 -18.94 -34.48
N PHE A 819 -19.41 -18.80 -35.71
CA PHE A 819 -18.21 -18.02 -36.02
C PHE A 819 -18.41 -16.52 -35.77
N GLY A 820 -19.63 -16.00 -35.84
CA GLY A 820 -19.94 -14.61 -35.48
C GLY A 820 -19.56 -14.26 -34.03
N ASN A 821 -19.44 -15.27 -33.15
CA ASN A 821 -19.11 -15.13 -31.74
C ASN A 821 -17.77 -15.77 -31.36
N ALA A 822 -17.41 -16.91 -31.96
CA ALA A 822 -16.10 -17.55 -31.74
C ALA A 822 -14.99 -16.92 -32.61
N GLY A 823 -15.31 -16.62 -33.86
CA GLY A 823 -14.37 -16.15 -34.88
C GLY A 823 -13.84 -17.27 -35.78
N VAL A 824 -12.92 -16.89 -36.66
CA VAL A 824 -12.22 -17.73 -37.64
C VAL A 824 -10.73 -17.43 -37.57
N HIS A 825 -9.87 -18.31 -38.09
CA HIS A 825 -8.43 -18.20 -37.90
C HIS A 825 -7.61 -18.36 -39.19
N LEU A 826 -6.63 -19.27 -39.21
CA LEU A 826 -5.61 -19.44 -40.25
C LEU A 826 -6.15 -19.61 -41.68
N CYS A 827 -7.20 -20.40 -41.92
CA CYS A 827 -7.73 -20.59 -43.28
C CYS A 827 -8.21 -19.26 -43.85
N HIS A 828 -8.99 -18.49 -43.07
CA HIS A 828 -9.40 -17.16 -43.48
C HIS A 828 -8.22 -16.18 -43.57
N GLY A 829 -7.28 -16.22 -42.63
CA GLY A 829 -6.10 -15.36 -42.65
C GLY A 829 -5.23 -15.55 -43.89
N MET A 830 -4.98 -16.81 -44.26
CA MET A 830 -4.19 -17.20 -45.43
C MET A 830 -4.95 -16.98 -46.75
N SER A 831 -6.28 -17.05 -46.75
CA SER A 831 -7.10 -16.84 -47.95
C SER A 831 -7.00 -15.43 -48.55
N TYR A 832 -6.73 -14.42 -47.72
CA TYR A 832 -6.72 -13.02 -48.15
C TYR A 832 -5.55 -12.72 -49.10
N PRO A 833 -4.29 -13.10 -48.80
CA PRO A 833 -3.22 -12.98 -49.78
C PRO A 833 -3.37 -13.94 -50.97
N ILE A 834 -3.94 -15.15 -50.78
CA ILE A 834 -4.22 -16.07 -51.90
C ILE A 834 -5.15 -15.42 -52.93
N SER A 835 -6.25 -14.82 -52.48
CA SER A 835 -7.20 -14.14 -53.37
C SER A 835 -6.65 -12.81 -53.91
N GLY A 836 -5.99 -12.00 -53.06
CA GLY A 836 -5.46 -10.68 -53.43
C GLY A 836 -4.23 -10.71 -54.35
N GLN A 837 -3.45 -11.80 -54.31
CA GLN A 837 -2.26 -12.01 -55.15
C GLN A 837 -2.49 -13.05 -56.25
N ASN A 838 -3.74 -13.21 -56.70
CA ASN A 838 -4.12 -14.16 -57.72
C ASN A 838 -3.20 -14.06 -58.96
N PRO A 839 -2.43 -15.12 -59.31
CA PRO A 839 -1.46 -15.11 -60.42
C PRO A 839 -2.12 -15.19 -61.80
N GLY A 840 -3.46 -15.14 -61.88
CA GLY A 840 -4.23 -15.15 -63.12
C GLY A 840 -5.24 -16.29 -63.23
N TYR A 841 -5.50 -17.02 -62.14
CA TYR A 841 -6.49 -18.09 -62.08
C TYR A 841 -7.90 -17.57 -62.39
N LYS A 842 -8.61 -18.31 -63.26
CA LYS A 842 -10.01 -18.06 -63.63
C LYS A 842 -10.83 -19.31 -63.31
N HIS A 843 -11.74 -19.20 -62.36
CA HIS A 843 -12.62 -20.31 -62.02
C HIS A 843 -13.65 -20.54 -63.13
N ALA A 844 -13.68 -21.75 -63.71
CA ALA A 844 -14.52 -22.05 -64.89
C ALA A 844 -16.03 -21.84 -64.65
N GLY A 845 -16.50 -22.04 -63.41
CA GLY A 845 -17.89 -21.85 -63.02
C GLY A 845 -18.33 -20.42 -62.65
N TYR A 846 -17.43 -19.43 -62.69
CA TYR A 846 -17.74 -18.03 -62.37
C TYR A 846 -17.69 -17.15 -63.63
N GLN A 847 -18.83 -16.51 -63.96
CA GLN A 847 -18.94 -15.60 -65.09
C GLN A 847 -18.64 -14.15 -64.66
N VAL A 848 -17.35 -13.82 -64.59
CA VAL A 848 -16.88 -12.47 -64.27
C VAL A 848 -15.88 -11.97 -65.33
N ASP A 849 -15.75 -10.66 -65.45
CA ASP A 849 -14.90 -9.98 -66.46
C ASP A 849 -13.40 -9.97 -66.11
N HIS A 850 -13.00 -10.55 -64.97
CA HIS A 850 -11.64 -10.56 -64.45
C HIS A 850 -11.24 -11.93 -63.88
N ALA A 851 -9.94 -12.12 -63.60
CA ALA A 851 -9.44 -13.33 -62.95
C ALA A 851 -9.83 -13.34 -61.46
N ILE A 852 -10.40 -14.45 -60.99
CA ILE A 852 -10.88 -14.59 -59.60
C ILE A 852 -10.59 -15.99 -59.06
N ILE A 853 -10.09 -16.03 -57.83
CA ILE A 853 -10.14 -17.21 -56.96
C ILE A 853 -11.33 -16.97 -56.01
N PRO A 854 -12.44 -17.73 -56.15
CA PRO A 854 -13.59 -17.56 -55.28
C PRO A 854 -13.23 -17.71 -53.80
N HIS A 855 -13.85 -16.93 -52.92
CA HIS A 855 -13.44 -16.85 -51.51
C HIS A 855 -13.36 -18.21 -50.82
N GLY A 856 -14.44 -19.00 -50.82
CA GLY A 856 -14.41 -20.31 -50.15
C GLY A 856 -13.41 -21.29 -50.75
N VAL A 857 -13.04 -21.16 -52.02
CA VAL A 857 -11.93 -21.93 -52.62
C VAL A 857 -10.58 -21.49 -52.02
N SER A 858 -10.35 -20.18 -51.94
CA SER A 858 -9.13 -19.63 -51.33
C SER A 858 -8.99 -19.94 -49.83
N VAL A 859 -10.10 -20.11 -49.12
CA VAL A 859 -10.13 -20.49 -47.69
C VAL A 859 -9.89 -21.99 -47.53
N ALA A 860 -10.55 -22.83 -48.33
CA ALA A 860 -10.50 -24.28 -48.13
C ALA A 860 -9.20 -24.92 -48.63
N VAL A 861 -8.50 -24.33 -49.60
CA VAL A 861 -7.27 -24.91 -50.18
C VAL A 861 -6.14 -25.07 -49.17
N THR A 862 -6.10 -24.29 -48.09
CA THR A 862 -5.10 -24.42 -47.03
C THR A 862 -5.60 -25.25 -45.84
N ALA A 863 -6.89 -25.61 -45.80
CA ALA A 863 -7.52 -26.23 -44.65
C ALA A 863 -6.82 -27.54 -44.21
N PRO A 864 -6.45 -28.49 -45.10
CA PRO A 864 -5.75 -29.70 -44.69
C PRO A 864 -4.45 -29.44 -43.91
N ALA A 865 -3.61 -28.51 -44.38
CA ALA A 865 -2.36 -28.14 -43.69
C ALA A 865 -2.63 -27.41 -42.37
N VAL A 866 -3.60 -26.49 -42.36
CA VAL A 866 -3.99 -25.74 -41.15
C VAL A 866 -4.45 -26.68 -40.04
N PHE A 867 -5.36 -27.62 -40.32
CA PHE A 867 -5.92 -28.48 -39.28
C PHE A 867 -4.96 -29.59 -38.82
N LYS A 868 -3.96 -29.95 -39.64
CA LYS A 868 -2.81 -30.74 -39.17
C LYS A 868 -2.00 -29.97 -38.14
N PHE A 869 -1.65 -28.72 -38.44
CA PHE A 869 -0.89 -27.85 -37.55
C PHE A 869 -1.61 -27.54 -36.24
N THR A 870 -2.92 -27.27 -36.28
CA THR A 870 -3.70 -26.96 -35.07
C THR A 870 -4.04 -28.21 -34.25
N GLY A 871 -3.87 -29.43 -34.77
CA GLY A 871 -4.28 -30.67 -34.12
C GLY A 871 -3.77 -30.87 -32.69
N ALA A 872 -2.52 -30.47 -32.43
CA ALA A 872 -1.90 -30.60 -31.12
C ALA A 872 -2.54 -29.69 -30.05
N SER A 873 -3.27 -28.65 -30.44
CA SER A 873 -3.88 -27.69 -29.50
C SER A 873 -5.06 -28.27 -28.74
N ASN A 874 -5.91 -29.02 -29.44
CA ASN A 874 -7.05 -29.73 -28.85
C ASN A 874 -7.39 -30.97 -29.68
N PRO A 875 -6.71 -32.10 -29.42
CA PRO A 875 -6.92 -33.34 -30.17
C PRO A 875 -8.37 -33.84 -30.17
N GLU A 876 -9.09 -33.66 -29.05
CA GLU A 876 -10.46 -34.14 -28.91
C GLU A 876 -11.42 -33.42 -29.86
N ARG A 877 -11.30 -32.09 -29.96
CA ARG A 877 -12.09 -31.29 -30.89
C ARG A 877 -11.79 -31.64 -32.35
N HIS A 878 -10.52 -31.92 -32.67
CA HIS A 878 -10.12 -32.33 -34.02
C HIS A 878 -10.66 -33.72 -34.38
N LEU A 879 -10.65 -34.67 -33.44
CA LEU A 879 -11.26 -35.99 -33.65
C LEU A 879 -12.79 -35.90 -33.79
N GLN A 880 -13.46 -35.08 -32.98
CA GLN A 880 -14.92 -34.85 -33.13
C GLN A 880 -15.27 -34.20 -34.47
N ALA A 881 -14.42 -33.32 -34.98
CA ALA A 881 -14.57 -32.79 -36.33
C ALA A 881 -14.36 -33.89 -37.39
N ALA A 882 -13.35 -34.76 -37.23
CA ALA A 882 -13.09 -35.88 -38.14
C ALA A 882 -14.25 -36.90 -38.15
N GLU A 883 -14.87 -37.15 -37.00
CA GLU A 883 -16.09 -37.98 -36.90
C GLU A 883 -17.24 -37.42 -37.75
N ALA A 884 -17.36 -36.09 -37.89
CA ALA A 884 -18.36 -35.48 -38.76
C ALA A 884 -18.13 -35.80 -40.26
N PHE A 885 -16.90 -36.13 -40.65
CA PHE A 885 -16.57 -36.64 -41.99
C PHE A 885 -16.76 -38.16 -42.14
N GLY A 886 -17.22 -38.85 -41.09
CA GLY A 886 -17.47 -40.29 -41.09
C GLY A 886 -16.24 -41.13 -40.74
N VAL A 887 -15.19 -40.53 -40.16
CA VAL A 887 -14.00 -41.24 -39.69
C VAL A 887 -14.29 -41.95 -38.34
N ASP A 888 -13.91 -43.22 -38.21
CA ASP A 888 -13.96 -43.93 -36.92
C ASP A 888 -12.81 -43.50 -36.01
N ILE A 889 -13.14 -42.83 -34.91
CA ILE A 889 -12.16 -42.26 -33.97
C ILE A 889 -11.88 -43.17 -32.76
N SER A 890 -12.53 -44.33 -32.64
CA SER A 890 -12.49 -45.18 -31.44
C SER A 890 -11.08 -45.64 -31.02
N ASN A 891 -10.17 -45.83 -31.99
CA ASN A 891 -8.79 -46.29 -31.78
C ASN A 891 -7.72 -45.31 -32.26
N VAL A 892 -8.09 -44.05 -32.52
CA VAL A 892 -7.14 -43.03 -32.99
C VAL A 892 -6.39 -42.43 -31.81
N LYS A 893 -5.05 -42.40 -31.91
CA LYS A 893 -4.19 -41.75 -30.90
C LYS A 893 -4.37 -40.23 -30.97
N LYS A 894 -4.37 -39.57 -29.81
CA LYS A 894 -4.56 -38.11 -29.73
C LYS A 894 -3.50 -37.34 -30.53
N GLU A 895 -2.28 -37.86 -30.58
CA GLU A 895 -1.18 -37.25 -31.31
C GLU A 895 -1.41 -37.21 -32.83
N SER A 896 -2.21 -38.13 -33.37
CA SER A 896 -2.56 -38.21 -34.81
C SER A 896 -3.83 -37.43 -35.16
N ALA A 897 -4.46 -36.74 -34.22
CA ALA A 897 -5.76 -36.07 -34.45
C ALA A 897 -5.72 -35.05 -35.59
N GLY A 898 -4.64 -34.27 -35.70
CA GLY A 898 -4.45 -33.31 -36.78
C GLY A 898 -4.29 -33.97 -38.15
N GLU A 899 -3.48 -35.04 -38.23
CA GLU A 899 -3.28 -35.82 -39.46
C GLU A 899 -4.60 -36.41 -39.96
N VAL A 900 -5.36 -37.05 -39.07
CA VAL A 900 -6.63 -37.69 -39.39
C VAL A 900 -7.66 -36.68 -39.93
N LEU A 901 -7.80 -35.52 -39.29
CA LEU A 901 -8.72 -34.48 -39.77
C LEU A 901 -8.24 -33.88 -41.10
N GLY A 902 -6.93 -33.62 -41.23
CA GLY A 902 -6.35 -33.08 -42.46
C GLY A 902 -6.54 -33.99 -43.67
N GLU A 903 -6.36 -35.30 -43.50
CA GLU A 903 -6.61 -36.30 -44.54
C GLU A 903 -8.10 -36.40 -44.91
N ALA A 904 -8.99 -36.43 -43.92
CA ALA A 904 -10.44 -36.46 -44.16
C ALA A 904 -10.90 -35.20 -44.94
N LEU A 905 -10.33 -34.04 -44.65
CA LEU A 905 -10.58 -32.80 -45.37
C LEU A 905 -10.05 -32.84 -46.80
N ALA A 906 -8.82 -33.29 -47.01
CA ALA A 906 -8.24 -33.44 -48.34
C ALA A 906 -9.11 -34.38 -49.21
N GLU A 907 -9.52 -35.51 -48.65
CA GLU A 907 -10.41 -36.46 -49.33
C GLU A 907 -11.79 -35.86 -49.64
N PHE A 908 -12.37 -35.11 -48.70
CA PHE A 908 -13.63 -34.41 -48.90
C PHE A 908 -13.55 -33.39 -50.04
N LEU A 909 -12.49 -32.56 -50.08
CA LEU A 909 -12.27 -31.58 -51.14
C LEU A 909 -12.13 -32.25 -52.52
N VAL A 910 -11.37 -33.35 -52.59
CA VAL A 910 -11.21 -34.12 -53.84
C VAL A 910 -12.53 -34.74 -54.30
N LYS A 911 -13.34 -35.25 -53.38
CA LYS A 911 -14.66 -35.84 -53.69
C LYS A 911 -15.70 -34.81 -54.10
N LEU A 912 -15.54 -33.54 -53.71
CA LEU A 912 -16.48 -32.47 -54.05
C LEU A 912 -16.43 -32.08 -55.53
N GLY A 913 -15.36 -32.44 -56.27
CA GLY A 913 -15.27 -32.26 -57.72
C GLY A 913 -14.16 -31.29 -58.13
N ASP A 914 -14.50 -30.24 -58.91
CA ASP A 914 -13.60 -29.26 -59.56
C ASP A 914 -12.80 -28.34 -58.59
N GLN A 915 -12.51 -28.81 -57.37
CA GLN A 915 -11.74 -28.07 -56.37
C GLN A 915 -10.23 -28.28 -56.55
N PRO A 916 -9.42 -27.23 -56.36
CA PRO A 916 -7.96 -27.33 -56.49
C PRO A 916 -7.36 -28.21 -55.39
N ARG A 917 -6.44 -29.11 -55.78
CA ARG A 917 -5.65 -29.95 -54.88
C ARG A 917 -4.37 -29.24 -54.42
N GLY A 918 -4.56 -28.17 -53.66
CA GLY A 918 -3.46 -27.32 -53.20
C GLY A 918 -3.16 -26.12 -54.10
N LEU A 919 -2.28 -25.25 -53.60
CA LEU A 919 -2.00 -23.92 -54.16
C LEU A 919 -1.37 -23.97 -55.55
N LYS A 920 -0.67 -25.05 -55.93
CA LYS A 920 -0.10 -25.22 -57.28
C LYS A 920 -1.16 -25.16 -58.37
N GLN A 921 -2.34 -25.72 -58.14
CA GLN A 921 -3.43 -25.71 -59.13
C GLN A 921 -4.10 -24.33 -59.27
N LEU A 922 -3.88 -23.44 -58.30
CA LEU A 922 -4.25 -22.03 -58.38
C LEU A 922 -3.17 -21.16 -59.04
N GLY A 923 -2.03 -21.75 -59.44
CA GLY A 923 -0.92 -21.07 -60.10
C GLY A 923 0.18 -20.56 -59.17
N PHE A 924 0.15 -20.92 -57.87
CA PHE A 924 1.20 -20.53 -56.92
C PHE A 924 2.34 -21.56 -56.88
N GLY A 925 3.57 -21.05 -56.78
CA GLY A 925 4.80 -21.83 -56.64
C GLY A 925 5.60 -21.42 -55.40
N LYS A 926 6.77 -22.04 -55.18
CA LYS A 926 7.62 -21.74 -54.01
C LYS A 926 8.07 -20.29 -53.97
N GLU A 927 8.27 -19.68 -55.14
CA GLU A 927 8.63 -18.28 -55.32
C GLU A 927 7.56 -17.29 -54.84
N HIS A 928 6.32 -17.75 -54.67
CA HIS A 928 5.20 -16.91 -54.21
C HIS A 928 5.03 -16.94 -52.69
N ILE A 929 5.63 -17.88 -51.97
CA ILE A 929 5.37 -18.14 -50.55
C ILE A 929 5.71 -16.93 -49.67
N ASP A 930 6.85 -16.29 -49.90
CA ASP A 930 7.25 -15.09 -49.14
C ASP A 930 6.20 -13.98 -49.24
N GLY A 931 5.66 -13.76 -50.44
CA GLY A 931 4.61 -12.77 -50.68
C GLY A 931 3.30 -13.14 -49.97
N LEU A 932 2.96 -14.43 -49.91
CA LEU A 932 1.77 -14.91 -49.22
C LEU A 932 1.90 -14.79 -47.69
N VAL A 933 3.07 -15.10 -47.12
CA VAL A 933 3.36 -14.92 -45.69
C VAL A 933 3.24 -13.44 -45.31
N GLU A 934 3.92 -12.55 -46.01
CA GLU A 934 3.89 -11.10 -45.72
C GLU A 934 2.48 -10.49 -45.90
N GLY A 935 1.66 -11.07 -46.79
CA GLY A 935 0.25 -10.68 -46.92
C GLY A 935 -0.68 -11.25 -45.85
N THR A 936 -0.26 -12.30 -45.14
CA THR A 936 -1.03 -12.95 -44.05
C THR A 936 -0.83 -12.22 -42.71
N ILE A 937 0.40 -11.80 -42.39
CA ILE A 937 0.77 -11.15 -41.12
C ILE A 937 -0.14 -9.97 -40.71
N PRO A 938 -0.55 -9.06 -41.63
CA PRO A 938 -1.43 -7.95 -41.27
C PRO A 938 -2.82 -8.37 -40.76
N GLN A 939 -3.20 -9.64 -40.92
CA GLN A 939 -4.52 -10.19 -40.57
C GLN A 939 -4.63 -10.58 -39.08
N ALA A 940 -4.11 -9.72 -38.20
CA ALA A 940 -4.03 -9.96 -36.75
C ALA A 940 -5.35 -10.42 -36.12
N ARG A 941 -6.50 -9.89 -36.58
CA ARG A 941 -7.84 -10.26 -36.08
C ARG A 941 -8.09 -11.77 -36.08
N VAL A 942 -7.68 -12.46 -37.14
CA VAL A 942 -7.92 -13.89 -37.32
C VAL A 942 -6.72 -14.72 -36.85
N LEU A 943 -5.49 -14.21 -37.00
CA LEU A 943 -4.28 -14.90 -36.52
C LEU A 943 -4.24 -15.01 -34.99
N MET A 944 -4.74 -14.02 -34.25
CA MET A 944 -4.85 -14.10 -32.78
C MET A 944 -5.80 -15.20 -32.28
N LEU A 945 -6.64 -15.77 -33.14
CA LEU A 945 -7.55 -16.87 -32.80
C LEU A 945 -7.00 -18.24 -33.19
N ALA A 946 -5.85 -18.27 -33.89
CA ALA A 946 -5.19 -19.48 -34.32
C ALA A 946 -4.50 -20.17 -33.14
N PRO A 947 -4.86 -21.42 -32.82
CA PRO A 947 -4.08 -22.22 -31.88
C PRO A 947 -2.67 -22.50 -32.44
N ASN A 948 -1.69 -22.71 -31.56
CA ASN A 948 -0.29 -23.06 -31.87
C ASN A 948 0.54 -22.01 -32.64
N LEU A 949 -0.05 -20.91 -33.12
CA LEU A 949 0.67 -19.84 -33.82
C LEU A 949 1.33 -18.86 -32.82
N GLU A 950 2.65 -18.64 -32.95
CA GLU A 950 3.42 -17.75 -32.08
C GLU A 950 3.31 -16.26 -32.49
N THR A 951 2.18 -15.63 -32.20
CA THR A 951 1.92 -14.22 -32.57
C THR A 951 2.75 -13.17 -31.79
N SER A 952 3.51 -13.58 -30.76
CA SER A 952 4.37 -12.67 -29.98
C SER A 952 5.80 -12.56 -30.54
N ASN A 953 6.20 -13.47 -31.43
CA ASN A 953 7.50 -13.49 -32.07
C ASN A 953 7.31 -13.55 -33.60
N LEU A 954 7.45 -12.39 -34.24
CA LEU A 954 7.20 -12.21 -35.67
C LEU A 954 8.03 -13.16 -36.55
N ASP A 955 9.26 -13.51 -36.14
CA ASP A 955 10.11 -14.42 -36.92
C ASP A 955 9.64 -15.88 -36.80
N ALA A 956 9.15 -16.29 -35.63
CA ALA A 956 8.54 -17.60 -35.45
C ALA A 956 7.19 -17.70 -36.18
N GLU A 957 6.36 -16.65 -36.11
CA GLU A 957 5.10 -16.55 -36.85
C GLU A 957 5.32 -16.69 -38.37
N ARG A 958 6.32 -15.98 -38.92
CA ARG A 958 6.72 -16.10 -40.33
C ARG A 958 7.09 -17.52 -40.72
N GLU A 959 7.90 -18.18 -39.91
CA GLU A 959 8.38 -19.53 -40.20
C GLU A 959 7.26 -20.57 -40.14
N GLN A 960 6.36 -20.45 -39.15
CA GLN A 960 5.17 -21.29 -39.06
C GLN A 960 4.23 -21.09 -40.26
N LEU A 961 3.97 -19.84 -40.66
CA LEU A 961 3.16 -19.53 -41.84
C LEU A 961 3.82 -20.04 -43.14
N ARG A 962 5.14 -19.92 -43.27
CA ARG A 962 5.88 -20.48 -44.40
C ARG A 962 5.67 -21.99 -44.50
N GLY A 963 5.84 -22.72 -43.39
CA GLY A 963 5.62 -24.16 -43.36
C GLY A 963 4.20 -24.56 -43.78
N LEU A 964 3.18 -23.81 -43.31
CA LEU A 964 1.79 -24.03 -43.70
C LEU A 964 1.55 -23.83 -45.21
N PHE A 965 2.12 -22.77 -45.81
CA PHE A 965 2.01 -22.55 -47.26
C PHE A 965 2.76 -23.61 -48.07
N GLU A 966 3.92 -24.06 -47.60
CA GLU A 966 4.69 -25.13 -48.22
C GLU A 966 3.94 -26.46 -48.22
N GLU A 967 3.30 -26.81 -47.10
CA GLU A 967 2.47 -28.02 -46.98
C GLU A 967 1.18 -27.90 -47.81
N ALA A 968 0.61 -26.70 -47.93
CA ALA A 968 -0.59 -26.46 -48.75
C ALA A 968 -0.31 -26.39 -50.26
N LEU A 969 0.94 -26.51 -50.73
CA LEU A 969 1.25 -26.49 -52.16
C LEU A 969 0.57 -27.63 -52.92
N GLU A 970 0.51 -28.82 -52.32
CA GLU A 970 -0.03 -30.04 -52.94
C GLU A 970 -0.35 -31.08 -51.86
N TYR A 971 -1.52 -31.72 -51.97
CA TYR A 971 -1.96 -32.83 -51.12
C TYR A 971 -2.87 -33.80 -51.87
#